data_AF-A0A816NEN1-F1
#
_entry.id   AF-A0A816NEN1-F1
#
_cell.length_a   1.000
_cell.length_b   1.000
_cell.length_c   1.000
_cell.angle_alpha   90.00
_cell.angle_beta   90.00
_cell.angle_gamma   90.00
#
_symmetry.space_group_name_H-M   'P 1'
#
loop_
_entity.id
_entity.type
_entity.pdbx_description
1 polymer ?
#
loop_
_entity_poly.entity_id
_entity_poly.type
_entity_poly.pdbx_seq_one_letter_code
_entity_poly.pdbx_strand_id
1 'polypeptide(L)'
;MCKRALHYPQVETPPPQPFLKSLKNTLNEILFADDPFRKIRNESKTSKKIDLVLRHVFPILEWARGYNLNYLKSDVISGITIASLAIPQGISYAQLANLPPILGLYSSFVPPMVYAIMGSSKDLAVGTVAVASLLTAAMLGKEVSAVENPKLYLHLAFTATFFAGLMQTCLGLLRLGFLVEILSHAAIIGFMAGAATVVCLQQLKGLLGLSHFTHSTDVVSVFRSIFSQSHMWRWESGILGCCFLFFLLTTKYISKKRPKLFWISAMAPLVSVIFGSLFVYFLHAQFHGIQIIGELKKGINPPSITHLVFTSPYVTLALKTGIITGVLALAEGIAVGRSFAMYKNYNIDGNKEMIAFGMMNIFGSFSSCYLTTGPFSRSAVNYNAGCKTAVSNVVMAVAVAVTLLFLTPLFFYTPLVVLSSIIIAAMLGLVDYEAAMHLWKLDKFDFFVCLSAFLGVVFGTIEIGLILSVGISVLRLLLFVGRPKIYLMGKIQNTEIYRNIEQYPQATTLSGLIILHIDGPIYFANSSYLRDRIGRWIDEEEEKLRKSEENSLQYIILDLSAVGNIDTSGISMLEEVNKILGRRDLKLVIANPGAELMKKLSKSKFIETIGKDWIHLTVAEAVSACDHMLQTAKPDSPEIFSGVPEFNNV
;
A
#
# COMPACT_ATOMS: atom_id res chain seq x y z
N MET A 1 65.54 14.02 -0.65
CA MET A 1 64.70 15.24 -0.70
C MET A 1 63.67 15.11 -1.82
N CYS A 2 62.44 14.74 -1.50
CA CYS A 2 61.27 14.99 -2.35
C CYS A 2 60.04 15.09 -1.43
N LYS A 3 59.83 16.25 -0.80
CA LYS A 3 58.56 16.58 -0.14
C LYS A 3 57.53 16.84 -1.25
N ARG A 4 56.99 15.78 -1.86
CA ARG A 4 55.74 15.89 -2.63
C ARG A 4 54.64 16.03 -1.59
N ALA A 5 54.17 17.27 -1.38
CA ALA A 5 52.91 17.48 -0.68
C ALA A 5 51.83 16.67 -1.45
N LEU A 6 51.28 15.65 -0.79
CA LEU A 6 50.15 14.88 -1.32
C LEU A 6 48.98 15.84 -1.47
N HIS A 7 48.78 16.36 -2.68
CA HIS A 7 47.67 17.25 -2.97
C HIS A 7 46.46 16.38 -3.28
N TYR A 8 45.67 16.08 -2.25
CA TYR A 8 44.41 15.37 -2.44
C TYR A 8 43.41 16.26 -3.18
N PRO A 9 42.61 15.71 -4.10
CA PRO A 9 41.52 16.44 -4.74
C PRO A 9 40.52 16.94 -3.68
N GLN A 10 40.17 18.22 -3.74
CA GLN A 10 39.19 18.80 -2.81
C GLN A 10 37.77 18.35 -3.16
N VAL A 11 36.95 18.15 -2.13
CA VAL A 11 35.51 17.90 -2.33
C VAL A 11 34.83 19.22 -2.73
N GLU A 12 34.35 19.28 -3.97
CA GLU A 12 33.70 20.47 -4.49
C GLU A 12 32.29 20.68 -3.92
N THR A 13 31.93 21.94 -3.69
CA THR A 13 30.55 22.32 -3.36
C THR A 13 29.77 22.56 -4.65
N PRO A 14 28.58 21.95 -4.82
CA PRO A 14 27.80 22.15 -6.04
C PRO A 14 27.33 23.61 -6.15
N PRO A 15 27.15 24.13 -7.38
CA PRO A 15 26.80 25.53 -7.59
C PRO A 15 25.43 25.86 -6.96
N PRO A 16 25.26 27.08 -6.42
CA PRO A 16 24.01 27.48 -5.78
C PRO A 16 22.86 27.51 -6.79
N GLN A 17 21.74 26.87 -6.44
CA GLN A 17 20.50 26.95 -7.20
C GLN A 17 19.44 27.78 -6.47
N PRO A 18 18.60 28.55 -7.19
CA PRO A 18 17.46 29.25 -6.60
C PRO A 18 16.49 28.29 -5.90
N PHE A 19 15.91 28.72 -4.77
CA PHE A 19 14.97 27.89 -3.99
C PHE A 19 13.82 27.34 -4.84
N LEU A 20 13.16 28.20 -5.63
CA LEU A 20 12.05 27.80 -6.50
C LEU A 20 12.45 26.74 -7.53
N LYS A 21 13.67 26.83 -8.07
CA LYS A 21 14.19 25.83 -9.02
C LYS A 21 14.47 24.50 -8.32
N SER A 22 15.08 24.54 -7.15
CA SER A 22 15.33 23.35 -6.31
C SER A 22 14.02 22.67 -5.90
N LEU A 23 13.07 23.43 -5.36
CA LEU A 23 11.76 22.93 -4.94
C LEU A 23 10.99 22.32 -6.11
N LYS A 24 10.98 22.98 -7.27
CA LYS A 24 10.36 22.46 -8.48
C LYS A 24 10.99 21.14 -8.92
N ASN A 25 12.32 21.03 -8.90
CA ASN A 25 13.00 19.79 -9.26
C ASN A 25 12.67 18.66 -8.28
N THR A 26 12.70 18.93 -6.97
CA THR A 26 12.35 17.93 -5.94
C THR A 26 10.88 17.50 -6.04
N LEU A 27 9.94 18.44 -6.22
CA LEU A 27 8.53 18.10 -6.42
C LEU A 27 8.30 17.33 -7.71
N ASN A 28 9.04 17.64 -8.78
CA ASN A 28 8.97 16.88 -10.02
C ASN A 28 9.52 15.45 -9.83
N GLU A 29 10.63 15.27 -9.13
CA GLU A 29 11.17 13.93 -8.86
C GLU A 29 10.20 13.10 -7.99
N ILE A 30 9.56 13.71 -6.99
CA ILE A 30 8.63 13.02 -6.09
C ILE A 30 7.28 12.72 -6.79
N LEU A 31 6.67 13.70 -7.45
CA LEU A 31 5.31 13.58 -8.03
C LEU A 31 5.32 13.06 -9.48
N PHE A 32 6.48 13.06 -10.13
CA PHE A 32 6.67 12.68 -11.54
C PHE A 32 7.91 11.81 -11.75
N ALA A 33 8.19 10.88 -10.82
CA ALA A 33 9.33 9.96 -10.92
C ALA A 33 9.41 9.24 -12.29
N ASP A 34 8.26 8.80 -12.82
CA ASP A 34 8.15 8.13 -14.12
C ASP A 34 7.88 9.09 -15.31
N ASP A 35 7.91 10.41 -15.10
CA ASP A 35 7.43 11.48 -16.00
C ASP A 35 6.56 10.96 -17.16
N PRO A 36 5.26 10.68 -16.93
CA PRO A 36 4.40 10.13 -17.98
C PRO A 36 4.29 11.06 -19.19
N PHE A 37 4.62 12.34 -19.00
CA PHE A 37 4.60 13.36 -20.04
C PHE A 37 5.92 13.43 -20.83
N ARG A 38 6.98 12.73 -20.44
CA ARG A 38 8.25 12.69 -21.19
C ARG A 38 8.04 12.18 -22.61
N LYS A 39 7.28 11.08 -22.77
CA LYS A 39 6.92 10.52 -24.08
C LYS A 39 6.05 11.50 -24.89
N ILE A 40 5.16 12.23 -24.22
CA ILE A 40 4.28 13.24 -24.84
C ILE A 40 5.08 14.47 -25.30
N ARG A 41 6.04 14.93 -24.49
CA ARG A 41 6.86 16.10 -24.77
C ARG A 41 7.83 15.86 -25.93
N ASN A 42 8.39 14.66 -26.01
CA ASN A 42 9.40 14.28 -27.01
C ASN A 42 8.80 13.90 -28.37
N GLU A 43 7.48 13.69 -28.48
CA GLU A 43 6.83 13.39 -29.77
C GLU A 43 6.68 14.67 -30.61
N SER A 44 6.95 14.62 -31.91
CA SER A 44 6.86 15.82 -32.77
C SER A 44 5.47 16.03 -33.37
N LYS A 45 4.69 14.95 -33.56
CA LYS A 45 3.37 15.01 -34.21
C LYS A 45 2.25 15.29 -33.21
N THR A 46 1.48 16.36 -33.43
CA THR A 46 0.34 16.76 -32.58
C THR A 46 -0.71 15.66 -32.42
N SER A 47 -1.02 14.91 -33.48
CA SER A 47 -1.96 13.78 -33.44
C SER A 47 -1.50 12.68 -32.47
N LYS A 48 -0.21 12.33 -32.47
CA LYS A 48 0.33 11.33 -31.55
C LYS A 48 0.42 11.84 -30.11
N LYS A 49 0.66 13.14 -29.90
CA LYS A 49 0.57 13.75 -28.56
C LYS A 49 -0.83 13.61 -27.99
N ILE A 50 -1.86 13.95 -28.77
CA ILE A 50 -3.26 13.83 -28.36
C ILE A 50 -3.60 12.39 -28.03
N ASP A 51 -3.19 11.42 -28.87
CA ASP A 51 -3.38 10.00 -28.62
C ASP A 51 -2.70 9.53 -27.32
N LEU A 52 -1.45 9.95 -27.06
CA LEU A 52 -0.76 9.62 -25.81
C LEU A 52 -1.43 10.23 -24.57
N VAL A 53 -1.91 11.48 -24.66
CA VAL A 53 -2.67 12.13 -23.59
C VAL A 53 -3.98 11.38 -23.33
N LEU A 54 -4.71 11.04 -24.40
CA LEU A 54 -5.96 10.30 -24.29
C LEU A 54 -5.75 8.92 -23.67
N ARG A 55 -4.70 8.18 -24.04
CA ARG A 55 -4.37 6.89 -23.41
C ARG A 55 -3.96 7.01 -21.95
N HIS A 56 -3.33 8.13 -21.57
CA HIS A 56 -2.98 8.37 -20.17
C HIS A 56 -4.24 8.62 -19.31
N VAL A 57 -5.20 9.40 -19.83
CA VAL A 57 -6.46 9.74 -19.14
C VAL A 57 -7.46 8.58 -19.18
N PHE A 58 -7.52 7.85 -20.29
CA PHE A 58 -8.46 6.76 -20.54
C PHE A 58 -7.69 5.46 -20.84
N PRO A 59 -7.38 4.66 -19.81
CA PRO A 59 -6.69 3.37 -19.96
C PRO A 59 -7.36 2.41 -20.94
N ILE A 60 -8.68 2.54 -21.18
CA ILE A 60 -9.40 1.78 -22.21
C ILE A 60 -8.76 1.86 -23.58
N LEU A 61 -8.18 3.00 -23.97
CA LEU A 61 -7.56 3.17 -25.28
C LEU A 61 -6.24 2.39 -25.42
N GLU A 62 -5.65 1.99 -24.30
CA GLU A 62 -4.44 1.16 -24.26
C GLU A 62 -4.79 -0.32 -24.35
N TRP A 63 -5.66 -0.82 -23.48
CA TRP A 63 -5.98 -2.24 -23.44
C TRP A 63 -6.94 -2.69 -24.56
N ALA A 64 -7.80 -1.81 -25.08
CA ALA A 64 -8.74 -2.17 -26.16
C ALA A 64 -8.02 -2.61 -27.45
N ARG A 65 -6.82 -2.11 -27.71
CA ARG A 65 -6.03 -2.47 -28.91
C ARG A 65 -5.48 -3.89 -28.86
N GLY A 66 -5.22 -4.40 -27.66
CA GLY A 66 -4.77 -5.77 -27.43
C GLY A 66 -5.91 -6.75 -27.14
N TYR A 67 -7.16 -6.30 -27.26
CA TYR A 67 -8.33 -7.09 -26.92
C TYR A 67 -8.61 -8.14 -28.00
N ASN A 68 -8.84 -9.38 -27.57
CA ASN A 68 -9.09 -10.50 -28.47
C ASN A 68 -10.34 -11.29 -28.05
N LEU A 69 -10.82 -12.17 -28.93
CA LEU A 69 -12.01 -12.98 -28.68
C LEU A 69 -11.88 -13.93 -27.48
N ASN A 70 -10.65 -14.35 -27.13
CA ASN A 70 -10.43 -15.18 -25.95
C ASN A 70 -10.66 -14.40 -24.66
N TYR A 71 -10.24 -13.13 -24.61
CA TYR A 71 -10.52 -12.23 -23.50
C TYR A 71 -12.02 -11.93 -23.41
N LEU A 72 -12.69 -11.70 -24.55
CA LEU A 72 -14.14 -11.52 -24.56
C LEU A 72 -14.88 -12.71 -23.94
N LYS A 73 -14.52 -13.94 -24.30
CA LYS A 73 -15.15 -15.13 -23.71
C LYS A 73 -14.94 -15.19 -22.18
N SER A 74 -13.72 -14.93 -21.71
CA SER A 74 -13.43 -14.92 -20.26
C SER A 74 -14.15 -13.78 -19.54
N ASP A 75 -14.14 -12.57 -20.08
CA ASP A 75 -14.77 -11.40 -19.46
C ASP A 75 -16.30 -11.48 -19.49
N VAL A 76 -16.88 -12.11 -20.52
CA VAL A 76 -18.33 -12.38 -20.59
C VAL A 76 -18.74 -13.34 -19.48
N ILE A 77 -18.01 -14.45 -19.33
CA ILE A 77 -18.23 -15.43 -18.27
C ILE A 77 -18.12 -14.77 -16.89
N SER A 78 -17.04 -14.02 -16.65
CA SER A 78 -16.83 -13.33 -15.38
C SER A 78 -17.91 -12.29 -15.12
N GLY A 79 -18.24 -11.45 -16.10
CA GLY A 79 -19.25 -10.40 -15.97
C GLY A 79 -20.64 -10.92 -15.63
N ILE A 80 -21.11 -11.97 -16.32
CA ILE A 80 -22.40 -12.62 -16.02
C ILE A 80 -22.36 -13.24 -14.62
N THR A 81 -21.24 -13.88 -14.27
CA THR A 81 -21.06 -14.50 -12.95
C THR A 81 -21.15 -13.44 -11.84
N ILE A 82 -20.47 -12.31 -11.99
CA ILE A 82 -20.53 -11.22 -11.00
C ILE A 82 -21.92 -10.58 -10.97
N ALA A 83 -22.62 -10.46 -12.10
CA ALA A 83 -23.98 -9.90 -12.12
C ALA A 83 -24.93 -10.68 -11.20
N SER A 84 -24.80 -12.01 -11.15
CA SER A 84 -25.61 -12.87 -10.25
C SER A 84 -25.37 -12.57 -8.77
N LEU A 85 -24.15 -12.20 -8.40
CA LEU A 85 -23.79 -11.77 -7.05
C LEU A 85 -24.14 -10.30 -6.77
N ALA A 86 -24.03 -9.46 -7.80
CA ALA A 86 -24.23 -8.02 -7.68
C ALA A 86 -25.67 -7.67 -7.27
N ILE A 87 -26.65 -8.46 -7.73
CA ILE A 87 -28.07 -8.25 -7.43
C ILE A 87 -28.36 -8.37 -5.92
N PRO A 88 -28.22 -9.55 -5.29
CA PRO A 88 -28.54 -9.76 -3.87
C PRO A 88 -27.67 -8.90 -2.95
N GLN A 89 -26.38 -8.74 -3.28
CA GLN A 89 -25.46 -7.93 -2.49
C GLN A 89 -25.82 -6.45 -2.55
N GLY A 90 -26.17 -5.94 -3.74
CA GLY A 90 -26.59 -4.55 -3.93
C GLY A 90 -27.82 -4.21 -3.08
N ILE A 91 -28.84 -5.08 -3.12
CA ILE A 91 -30.08 -4.96 -2.34
C ILE A 91 -29.76 -4.89 -0.84
N SER A 92 -28.97 -5.85 -0.34
CA SER A 92 -28.61 -5.92 1.08
C SER A 92 -27.87 -4.67 1.55
N TYR A 93 -26.92 -4.15 0.76
CA TYR A 93 -26.13 -2.98 1.16
C TYR A 93 -26.91 -1.67 1.04
N ALA A 94 -27.80 -1.53 0.06
CA ALA A 94 -28.70 -0.38 0.01
C ALA A 94 -29.60 -0.32 1.26
N GLN A 95 -30.07 -1.48 1.75
CA GLN A 95 -30.81 -1.56 3.01
C GLN A 95 -29.97 -1.15 4.23
N LEU A 96 -28.68 -1.53 4.27
CA LEU A 96 -27.75 -1.05 5.33
C LEU A 96 -27.58 0.47 5.32
N ALA A 97 -27.70 1.10 4.15
CA ALA A 97 -27.70 2.56 4.00
C ALA A 97 -29.05 3.21 4.31
N ASN A 98 -30.07 2.47 4.77
CA ASN A 98 -31.46 2.92 4.88
C ASN A 98 -32.01 3.51 3.57
N LEU A 99 -31.56 2.97 2.43
CA LEU A 99 -31.96 3.39 1.10
C LEU A 99 -32.87 2.36 0.43
N PRO A 100 -33.69 2.78 -0.55
CA PRO A 100 -34.46 1.85 -1.38
C PRO A 100 -33.55 0.78 -2.02
N PRO A 101 -33.91 -0.53 -1.92
CA PRO A 101 -33.03 -1.61 -2.39
C PRO A 101 -32.64 -1.55 -3.87
N ILE A 102 -33.51 -0.98 -4.70
CA ILE A 102 -33.29 -0.74 -6.13
C ILE A 102 -32.01 0.07 -6.40
N LEU A 103 -31.62 0.98 -5.49
CA LEU A 103 -30.42 1.81 -5.67
C LEU A 103 -29.14 0.98 -5.63
N GLY A 104 -29.13 -0.14 -4.92
CA GLY A 104 -27.99 -1.06 -4.93
C GLY A 104 -27.80 -1.74 -6.28
N LEU A 105 -28.90 -1.98 -7.01
CA LEU A 105 -28.88 -2.51 -8.37
C LEU A 105 -28.45 -1.41 -9.36
N TYR A 106 -28.98 -0.20 -9.20
CA TYR A 106 -28.59 0.98 -9.99
C TYR A 106 -27.10 1.30 -9.89
N SER A 107 -26.54 1.23 -8.68
CA SER A 107 -25.10 1.36 -8.42
C SER A 107 -24.25 0.26 -9.08
N SER A 108 -24.85 -0.82 -9.59
CA SER A 108 -24.15 -1.87 -10.34
C SER A 108 -24.27 -1.70 -11.87
N PHE A 109 -24.75 -0.54 -12.35
CA PHE A 109 -24.88 -0.22 -13.77
C PHE A 109 -23.91 0.90 -14.22
N VAL A 110 -24.16 2.15 -13.83
CA VAL A 110 -23.37 3.31 -14.33
C VAL A 110 -21.94 3.35 -13.79
N PRO A 111 -21.68 3.21 -12.46
CA PRO A 111 -20.31 3.30 -11.94
C PRO A 111 -19.34 2.25 -12.53
N PRO A 112 -19.71 0.96 -12.69
CA PRO A 112 -18.85 -0.02 -13.36
C PRO A 112 -18.50 0.33 -14.80
N MET A 113 -19.41 0.95 -15.56
CA MET A 113 -19.11 1.40 -16.93
C MET A 113 -18.08 2.52 -16.94
N VAL A 114 -18.22 3.51 -16.05
CA VAL A 114 -17.25 4.61 -15.92
C VAL A 114 -15.89 4.06 -15.48
N TYR A 115 -15.87 3.14 -14.53
CA TYR A 115 -14.64 2.50 -14.07
C TYR A 115 -13.95 1.71 -15.19
N ALA A 116 -14.69 0.99 -16.04
CA ALA A 116 -14.08 0.27 -17.17
C ALA A 116 -13.33 1.18 -18.15
N ILE A 117 -13.73 2.45 -18.25
CA ILE A 117 -13.11 3.45 -19.13
C ILE A 117 -11.83 4.03 -18.48
N MET A 118 -11.87 4.30 -17.18
CA MET A 118 -10.87 5.12 -16.46
C MET A 118 -9.94 4.32 -15.52
N GLY A 119 -10.37 3.16 -15.05
CA GLY A 119 -9.66 2.34 -14.09
C GLY A 119 -8.45 1.63 -14.69
N SER A 120 -7.45 1.37 -13.84
CA SER A 120 -6.23 0.64 -14.20
C SER A 120 -6.29 -0.84 -13.77
N SER A 121 -7.08 -1.18 -12.75
CA SER A 121 -7.26 -2.57 -12.32
C SER A 121 -8.10 -3.38 -13.31
N LYS A 122 -7.67 -4.62 -13.55
CA LYS A 122 -8.37 -5.58 -14.42
C LYS A 122 -9.36 -6.45 -13.63
N ASP A 123 -9.11 -6.63 -12.34
CA ASP A 123 -9.80 -7.59 -11.47
C ASP A 123 -10.86 -6.94 -10.59
N LEU A 124 -10.80 -5.62 -10.42
CA LEU A 124 -11.75 -4.91 -9.56
C LEU A 124 -13.15 -5.00 -10.16
N ALA A 125 -14.09 -5.56 -9.41
CA ALA A 125 -15.50 -5.59 -9.77
C ALA A 125 -16.24 -4.50 -8.98
N VAL A 126 -16.77 -3.50 -9.68
CA VAL A 126 -17.34 -2.31 -9.05
C VAL A 126 -18.72 -2.59 -8.44
N GLY A 127 -19.01 -1.98 -7.31
CA GLY A 127 -20.27 -2.17 -6.60
C GLY A 127 -20.39 -1.35 -5.33
N THR A 128 -21.51 -1.55 -4.64
CA THR A 128 -21.76 -1.00 -3.31
C THR A 128 -21.02 -1.80 -2.24
N VAL A 129 -20.73 -1.16 -1.11
CA VAL A 129 -19.99 -1.76 0.02
C VAL A 129 -20.77 -1.64 1.32
N ALA A 130 -20.69 -2.67 2.17
CA ALA A 130 -21.39 -2.75 3.45
C ALA A 130 -21.00 -1.63 4.43
N VAL A 131 -19.71 -1.45 4.70
CA VAL A 131 -19.23 -0.51 5.73
C VAL A 131 -19.52 0.94 5.33
N ALA A 132 -19.24 1.30 4.08
CA ALA A 132 -19.60 2.61 3.54
C ALA A 132 -21.11 2.87 3.63
N SER A 133 -21.95 1.86 3.32
CA SER A 133 -23.41 1.96 3.44
C SER A 133 -23.86 2.20 4.88
N LEU A 134 -23.34 1.42 5.84
CA LEU A 134 -23.65 1.57 7.26
C LEU A 134 -23.23 2.95 7.79
N LEU A 135 -22.06 3.44 7.35
CA LEU A 135 -21.56 4.74 7.76
C LEU A 135 -22.36 5.90 7.15
N THR A 136 -22.76 5.78 5.88
CA THR A 136 -23.73 6.71 5.28
C THR A 136 -25.02 6.75 6.10
N ALA A 137 -25.53 5.58 6.52
CA ALA A 137 -26.72 5.49 7.36
C ALA A 137 -26.54 6.18 8.71
N ALA A 138 -25.45 5.85 9.42
CA ALA A 138 -25.17 6.38 10.74
C ALA A 138 -24.88 7.88 10.75
N MET A 139 -24.34 8.44 9.67
CA MET A 139 -24.04 9.87 9.57
C MET A 139 -25.25 10.69 9.14
N LEU A 140 -25.93 10.29 8.05
CA LEU A 140 -27.12 11.03 7.57
C LEU A 140 -28.29 10.88 8.54
N GLY A 141 -28.46 9.69 9.12
CA GLY A 141 -29.54 9.37 10.04
C GLY A 141 -29.54 10.16 11.35
N LYS A 142 -28.42 10.82 11.71
CA LYS A 142 -28.34 11.68 12.90
C LYS A 142 -29.18 12.94 12.79
N GLU A 143 -29.28 13.49 11.59
CA GLU A 143 -29.93 14.78 11.34
C GLU A 143 -31.21 14.61 10.52
N VAL A 144 -31.29 13.58 9.68
CA VAL A 144 -32.44 13.33 8.80
C VAL A 144 -32.90 11.89 8.93
N SER A 145 -34.13 11.70 9.41
CA SER A 145 -34.76 10.38 9.48
C SER A 145 -35.09 9.86 8.08
N ALA A 146 -34.61 8.66 7.77
CA ALA A 146 -34.92 7.95 6.53
C ALA A 146 -36.40 7.55 6.42
N VAL A 147 -37.12 7.49 7.55
CA VAL A 147 -38.53 7.10 7.60
C VAL A 147 -39.45 8.31 7.48
N GLU A 148 -39.15 9.39 8.20
CA GLU A 148 -39.99 10.60 8.19
C GLU A 148 -39.77 11.44 6.93
N ASN A 149 -38.53 11.55 6.46
CA ASN A 149 -38.14 12.39 5.33
C ASN A 149 -37.37 11.59 4.26
N PRO A 150 -37.97 10.53 3.67
CA PRO A 150 -37.27 9.59 2.78
C PRO A 150 -36.71 10.27 1.51
N LYS A 151 -37.40 11.27 0.96
CA LYS A 151 -36.94 12.00 -0.24
C LYS A 151 -35.70 12.83 0.04
N LEU A 152 -35.71 13.59 1.15
CA LEU A 152 -34.56 14.41 1.54
C LEU A 152 -33.36 13.52 1.87
N TYR A 153 -33.58 12.45 2.64
CA TYR A 153 -32.54 11.48 2.97
C TYR A 153 -31.86 10.90 1.74
N LEU A 154 -32.66 10.47 0.76
CA LEU A 154 -32.19 9.98 -0.53
C LEU A 154 -31.32 11.01 -1.27
N HIS A 155 -31.80 12.25 -1.35
CA HIS A 155 -31.09 13.34 -2.00
C HIS A 155 -29.75 13.66 -1.32
N LEU A 156 -29.70 13.57 0.03
CA LEU A 156 -28.47 13.73 0.79
C LEU A 156 -27.48 12.59 0.54
N ALA A 157 -27.95 11.35 0.36
CA ALA A 157 -27.08 10.24 -0.02
C ALA A 157 -26.44 10.44 -1.40
N PHE A 158 -27.20 10.93 -2.38
CA PHE A 158 -26.64 11.31 -3.70
C PHE A 158 -25.65 12.45 -3.59
N THR A 159 -25.97 13.49 -2.80
CA THR A 159 -25.09 14.65 -2.59
C THR A 159 -23.79 14.26 -1.87
N ALA A 160 -23.87 13.39 -0.86
CA ALA A 160 -22.70 12.84 -0.20
C ALA A 160 -21.84 12.02 -1.16
N THR A 161 -22.47 11.24 -2.05
CA THR A 161 -21.78 10.46 -3.10
C THR A 161 -21.06 11.38 -4.09
N PHE A 162 -21.68 12.50 -4.47
CA PHE A 162 -21.06 13.53 -5.31
C PHE A 162 -19.80 14.12 -4.64
N PHE A 163 -19.88 14.51 -3.36
CA PHE A 163 -18.72 15.04 -2.63
C PHE A 163 -17.63 14.00 -2.41
N ALA A 164 -17.99 12.74 -2.17
CA ALA A 164 -17.04 11.64 -2.11
C ALA A 164 -16.28 11.52 -3.44
N GLY A 165 -16.99 11.54 -4.57
CA GLY A 165 -16.40 11.47 -5.90
C GLY A 165 -15.51 12.68 -6.24
N LEU A 166 -15.94 13.88 -5.86
CA LEU A 166 -15.15 15.10 -6.02
C LEU A 166 -13.84 15.03 -5.24
N MET A 167 -13.90 14.62 -3.97
CA MET A 167 -12.72 14.45 -3.13
C MET A 167 -11.76 13.41 -3.72
N GLN A 168 -12.25 12.23 -4.10
CA GLN A 168 -11.44 11.16 -4.72
C GLN A 168 -10.76 11.65 -6.02
N THR A 169 -11.49 12.36 -6.87
CA THR A 169 -10.95 12.95 -8.10
C THR A 169 -9.86 13.98 -7.78
N CYS A 170 -10.09 14.86 -6.80
CA CYS A 170 -9.10 15.85 -6.36
C CYS A 170 -7.81 15.19 -5.85
N LEU A 171 -7.90 14.11 -5.07
CA LEU A 171 -6.70 13.37 -4.60
C LEU A 171 -5.88 12.81 -5.77
N GLY A 172 -6.55 12.27 -6.79
CA GLY A 172 -5.90 11.76 -7.99
C GLY A 172 -5.29 12.86 -8.86
N LEU A 173 -5.95 14.01 -9.00
CA LEU A 173 -5.42 15.18 -9.71
C LEU A 173 -4.21 15.80 -9.00
N LEU A 174 -4.22 15.82 -7.67
CA LEU A 174 -3.09 16.24 -6.83
C LEU A 174 -1.95 15.21 -6.80
N ARG A 175 -2.10 14.08 -7.51
CA ARG A 175 -1.12 13.01 -7.61
C ARG A 175 -0.73 12.36 -6.29
N LEU A 176 -1.71 12.25 -5.38
CA LEU A 176 -1.51 11.62 -4.07
C LEU A 176 -1.59 10.08 -4.14
N GLY A 177 -1.49 9.51 -5.34
CA GLY A 177 -1.47 8.06 -5.58
C GLY A 177 -0.28 7.35 -4.93
N PHE A 178 0.79 8.05 -4.53
CA PHE A 178 1.86 7.42 -3.74
C PHE A 178 1.36 6.90 -2.37
N LEU A 179 0.26 7.47 -1.83
CA LEU A 179 -0.35 6.98 -0.59
C LEU A 179 -0.88 5.55 -0.73
N VAL A 180 -1.21 5.14 -1.97
CA VAL A 180 -1.61 3.77 -2.32
C VAL A 180 -0.46 2.79 -2.20
N GLU A 181 0.77 3.25 -2.36
CA GLU A 181 1.98 2.42 -2.34
C GLU A 181 2.45 2.08 -0.92
N ILE A 182 1.81 2.67 0.10
CA ILE A 182 2.12 2.42 1.52
C ILE A 182 1.67 1.03 1.96
N LEU A 183 0.79 0.34 1.21
CA LEU A 183 0.45 -1.06 1.47
C LEU A 183 1.62 -1.98 1.10
N SER A 184 2.33 -2.47 2.12
CA SER A 184 3.39 -3.44 1.95
C SER A 184 2.84 -4.80 1.46
N HIS A 185 3.70 -5.58 0.81
CA HIS A 185 3.37 -6.94 0.37
C HIS A 185 2.87 -7.81 1.53
N ALA A 186 3.52 -7.71 2.69
CA ALA A 186 3.12 -8.42 3.90
C ALA A 186 1.75 -8.00 4.43
N ALA A 187 1.42 -6.69 4.39
CA ALA A 187 0.10 -6.19 4.78
C ALA A 187 -0.99 -6.76 3.87
N ILE A 188 -0.74 -6.84 2.55
CA ILE A 188 -1.69 -7.38 1.57
C ILE A 188 -1.99 -8.86 1.84
N ILE A 189 -0.97 -9.69 2.08
CA ILE A 189 -1.16 -11.13 2.39
C ILE A 189 -2.06 -11.32 3.61
N GLY A 190 -1.75 -10.61 4.71
CA GLY A 190 -2.53 -10.69 5.94
C GLY A 190 -3.95 -10.14 5.79
N PHE A 191 -4.10 -9.03 5.07
CA PHE A 191 -5.37 -8.40 4.75
C PHE A 191 -6.28 -9.34 3.96
N MET A 192 -5.77 -9.98 2.90
CA MET A 192 -6.55 -10.92 2.09
C MET A 192 -6.97 -12.15 2.89
N ALA A 193 -6.09 -12.71 3.72
CA ALA A 193 -6.41 -13.84 4.57
C ALA A 193 -7.48 -13.47 5.61
N GLY A 194 -7.38 -12.28 6.22
CA GLY A 194 -8.36 -11.79 7.18
C GLY A 194 -9.71 -11.51 6.53
N ALA A 195 -9.72 -10.82 5.38
CA ALA A 195 -10.93 -10.51 4.62
C ALA A 195 -11.63 -11.79 4.13
N ALA A 196 -10.87 -12.76 3.61
CA ALA A 196 -11.41 -14.05 3.22
C ALA A 196 -12.05 -14.79 4.40
N THR A 197 -11.42 -14.78 5.57
CA THR A 197 -11.93 -15.40 6.80
C THR A 197 -13.25 -14.77 7.24
N VAL A 198 -13.28 -13.44 7.39
CA VAL A 198 -14.48 -12.69 7.80
C VAL A 198 -15.62 -12.86 6.80
N VAL A 199 -15.33 -12.78 5.50
CA VAL A 199 -16.35 -12.96 4.46
C VAL A 199 -16.91 -14.38 4.50
N CYS A 200 -16.08 -15.42 4.65
CA CYS A 200 -16.56 -16.79 4.83
C CYS A 200 -17.48 -16.95 6.04
N LEU A 201 -17.11 -16.38 7.19
CA LEU A 201 -17.93 -16.42 8.40
C LEU A 201 -19.26 -15.68 8.23
N GLN A 202 -19.25 -14.53 7.56
CA GLN A 202 -20.46 -13.78 7.21
C GLN A 202 -21.40 -14.52 6.26
N GLN A 203 -20.87 -15.43 5.42
CA GLN A 203 -21.69 -16.25 4.54
C GLN A 203 -22.34 -17.45 5.25
N LEU A 204 -21.93 -17.78 6.47
CA LEU A 204 -22.59 -18.83 7.25
C LEU A 204 -24.07 -18.52 7.50
N LYS A 205 -24.47 -17.24 7.49
CA LYS A 205 -25.89 -16.84 7.59
C LYS A 205 -26.75 -17.45 6.49
N GLY A 206 -26.26 -17.48 5.25
CA GLY A 206 -26.98 -18.04 4.12
C GLY A 206 -26.91 -19.57 4.09
N LEU A 207 -25.78 -20.16 4.49
CA LEU A 207 -25.66 -21.62 4.68
C LEU A 207 -26.65 -22.15 5.72
N LEU A 208 -26.71 -21.50 6.88
CA LEU A 208 -27.56 -21.93 8.00
C LEU A 208 -29.02 -21.45 7.88
N GLY A 209 -29.35 -20.62 6.89
CA GLY A 209 -30.69 -20.10 6.66
C GLY A 209 -31.19 -19.11 7.72
N LEU A 210 -30.27 -18.39 8.38
CA LEU A 210 -30.56 -17.48 9.49
C LEU A 210 -31.20 -16.18 8.98
N SER A 211 -32.30 -15.75 9.60
CA SER A 211 -32.99 -14.48 9.27
C SER A 211 -32.40 -13.27 9.99
N HIS A 212 -31.98 -13.45 11.25
CA HIS A 212 -31.37 -12.40 12.05
C HIS A 212 -29.87 -12.65 12.19
N PHE A 213 -29.06 -11.83 11.53
CA PHE A 213 -27.61 -11.95 11.58
C PHE A 213 -26.98 -10.61 11.94
N THR A 214 -25.89 -10.65 12.70
CA THR A 214 -25.16 -9.43 13.09
C THR A 214 -24.69 -8.62 11.88
N HIS A 215 -24.75 -7.30 11.98
CA HIS A 215 -24.13 -6.39 11.01
C HIS A 215 -22.64 -6.18 11.27
N SER A 216 -22.18 -6.48 12.49
CA SER A 216 -20.76 -6.41 12.84
C SER A 216 -19.99 -7.51 12.13
N THR A 217 -18.79 -7.18 11.67
CA THR A 217 -17.93 -8.08 10.89
C THR A 217 -16.94 -8.86 11.75
N ASP A 218 -16.77 -8.50 13.03
CA ASP A 218 -15.86 -9.16 13.94
C ASP A 218 -16.28 -10.60 14.25
N VAL A 219 -15.28 -11.48 14.36
CA VAL A 219 -15.48 -12.91 14.55
C VAL A 219 -16.26 -13.25 15.83
N VAL A 220 -16.09 -12.46 16.89
CA VAL A 220 -16.78 -12.70 18.18
C VAL A 220 -18.28 -12.46 18.03
N SER A 221 -18.69 -11.34 17.44
CA SER A 221 -20.09 -11.02 17.15
C SER A 221 -20.70 -12.03 16.20
N VAL A 222 -19.95 -12.46 15.18
CA VAL A 222 -20.43 -13.46 14.21
C VAL A 222 -20.68 -14.81 14.90
N PHE A 223 -19.72 -15.34 15.65
CA PHE A 223 -19.92 -16.61 16.37
C PHE A 223 -21.03 -16.49 17.43
N ARG A 224 -21.11 -15.37 18.15
CA ARG A 224 -22.21 -15.13 19.09
C ARG A 224 -23.56 -15.16 18.38
N SER A 225 -23.67 -14.53 17.21
CA SER A 225 -24.89 -14.54 16.39
C SER A 225 -25.25 -15.95 15.91
N ILE A 226 -24.26 -16.75 15.51
CA ILE A 226 -24.46 -18.12 15.01
C ILE A 226 -24.93 -19.06 16.14
N PHE A 227 -24.26 -19.05 17.28
CA PHE A 227 -24.50 -20.00 18.36
C PHE A 227 -25.69 -19.62 19.27
N SER A 228 -25.97 -18.32 19.44
CA SER A 228 -27.18 -17.89 20.18
C SER A 228 -28.48 -18.29 19.49
N GLN A 229 -28.43 -18.52 18.17
CA GLN A 229 -29.57 -18.81 17.32
C GLN A 229 -29.53 -20.25 16.78
N SER A 230 -28.84 -21.16 17.47
CA SER A 230 -28.68 -22.58 17.07
C SER A 230 -30.01 -23.29 16.80
N HIS A 231 -31.07 -22.93 17.53
CA HIS A 231 -32.42 -23.48 17.34
C HIS A 231 -33.11 -23.04 16.05
N MET A 232 -32.66 -21.96 15.40
CA MET A 232 -33.21 -21.45 14.13
C MET A 232 -32.45 -21.97 12.90
N TRP A 233 -31.49 -22.88 13.08
CA TRP A 233 -30.74 -23.44 11.96
C TRP A 233 -31.64 -24.30 11.08
N ARG A 234 -31.60 -24.03 9.79
CA ARG A 234 -32.35 -24.81 8.79
C ARG A 234 -31.43 -25.80 8.10
N TRP A 235 -31.61 -27.08 8.43
CA TRP A 235 -30.79 -28.16 7.90
C TRP A 235 -30.95 -28.30 6.37
N GLU A 236 -32.11 -27.96 5.82
CA GLU A 236 -32.39 -27.96 4.38
C GLU A 236 -31.45 -27.00 3.65
N SER A 237 -31.30 -25.79 4.19
CA SER A 237 -30.35 -24.79 3.69
C SER A 237 -28.91 -25.29 3.85
N GLY A 238 -28.58 -25.85 5.01
CA GLY A 238 -27.23 -26.36 5.30
C GLY A 238 -26.80 -27.44 4.31
N ILE A 239 -27.65 -28.44 4.05
CA ILE A 239 -27.37 -29.50 3.10
C ILE A 239 -27.24 -28.95 1.68
N LEU A 240 -28.20 -28.12 1.24
CA LEU A 240 -28.17 -27.56 -0.11
C LEU A 240 -26.90 -26.74 -0.35
N GLY A 241 -26.51 -25.90 0.60
CA GLY A 241 -25.30 -25.12 0.51
C GLY A 241 -24.03 -25.96 0.56
N CYS A 242 -23.97 -26.99 1.41
CA CYS A 242 -22.85 -27.95 1.41
C CYS A 242 -22.73 -28.69 0.07
N CYS A 243 -23.84 -29.08 -0.57
CA CYS A 243 -23.84 -29.70 -1.89
C CYS A 243 -23.27 -28.76 -2.96
N PHE A 244 -23.73 -27.51 -3.02
CA PHE A 244 -23.21 -26.53 -3.97
C PHE A 244 -21.76 -26.15 -3.69
N LEU A 245 -21.39 -25.99 -2.41
CA LEU A 245 -20.00 -25.74 -2.01
C LEU A 245 -19.09 -26.89 -2.43
N PHE A 246 -19.49 -28.14 -2.19
CA PHE A 246 -18.77 -29.33 -2.62
C PHE A 246 -18.60 -29.36 -4.15
N PHE A 247 -19.67 -29.06 -4.90
CA PHE A 247 -19.63 -28.96 -6.36
C PHE A 247 -18.63 -27.87 -6.83
N LEU A 248 -18.68 -26.67 -6.24
CA LEU A 248 -17.79 -25.56 -6.58
C LEU A 248 -16.32 -25.85 -6.24
N LEU A 249 -16.04 -26.45 -5.09
CA LEU A 249 -14.68 -26.83 -4.70
C LEU A 249 -14.13 -27.96 -5.59
N THR A 250 -14.97 -28.93 -5.94
CA THR A 250 -14.59 -30.04 -6.83
C THR A 250 -14.24 -29.52 -8.23
N THR A 251 -15.07 -28.65 -8.81
CA THR A 251 -14.78 -28.04 -10.12
C THR A 251 -13.51 -27.21 -10.10
N LYS A 252 -13.23 -26.48 -9.01
CA LYS A 252 -11.98 -25.74 -8.81
C LYS A 252 -10.76 -26.67 -8.71
N TYR A 253 -10.87 -27.77 -7.96
CA TYR A 253 -9.81 -28.77 -7.84
C TYR A 253 -9.49 -29.42 -9.20
N ILE A 254 -10.51 -29.79 -9.97
CA ILE A 254 -10.36 -30.34 -11.32
C ILE A 254 -9.65 -29.33 -12.23
N SER A 255 -10.06 -28.06 -12.20
CA SER A 255 -9.43 -26.98 -12.98
C SER A 255 -7.95 -26.81 -12.65
N LYS A 256 -7.59 -26.86 -11.35
CA LYS A 256 -6.18 -26.79 -10.90
C LYS A 256 -5.34 -27.96 -11.43
N LYS A 257 -5.89 -29.18 -11.41
CA LYS A 257 -5.20 -30.39 -11.90
C LYS A 257 -5.16 -30.48 -13.42
N ARG A 258 -6.17 -29.94 -14.11
CA ARG A 258 -6.36 -30.01 -15.56
C ARG A 258 -6.67 -28.59 -16.10
N PRO A 259 -5.66 -27.77 -16.43
CA PRO A 259 -5.87 -26.38 -16.85
C PRO A 259 -6.71 -26.23 -18.13
N LYS A 260 -6.77 -27.27 -18.97
CA LYS A 260 -7.67 -27.32 -20.14
C LYS A 260 -9.15 -27.24 -19.76
N LEU A 261 -9.52 -27.66 -18.55
CA LEU A 261 -10.89 -27.65 -18.03
C LEU A 261 -11.21 -26.40 -17.20
N PHE A 262 -10.43 -25.33 -17.33
CA PHE A 262 -10.63 -24.07 -16.62
C PHE A 262 -12.07 -23.52 -16.76
N TRP A 263 -12.66 -23.66 -17.96
CA TRP A 263 -14.03 -23.24 -18.26
C TRP A 263 -15.08 -23.83 -17.32
N ILE A 264 -14.86 -25.04 -16.79
CA ILE A 264 -15.78 -25.67 -15.84
C ILE A 264 -15.82 -24.87 -14.53
N SER A 265 -14.66 -24.52 -13.98
CA SER A 265 -14.57 -23.73 -12.75
C SER A 265 -15.08 -22.30 -12.96
N ALA A 266 -14.91 -21.74 -14.16
CA ALA A 266 -15.40 -20.40 -14.49
C ALA A 266 -16.92 -20.35 -14.62
N MET A 267 -17.56 -21.41 -15.13
CA MET A 267 -19.02 -21.48 -15.30
C MET A 267 -19.77 -22.06 -14.09
N ALA A 268 -19.08 -22.74 -13.18
CA ALA A 268 -19.69 -23.39 -12.03
C ALA A 268 -20.58 -22.46 -11.17
N PRO A 269 -20.21 -21.19 -10.89
CA PRO A 269 -21.09 -20.27 -10.16
C PRO A 269 -22.40 -19.96 -10.88
N LEU A 270 -22.34 -19.66 -12.18
CA LEU A 270 -23.54 -19.39 -12.99
C LEU A 270 -24.45 -20.61 -13.05
N VAL A 271 -23.86 -21.77 -13.26
CA VAL A 271 -24.56 -23.06 -13.27
C VAL A 271 -25.24 -23.33 -11.92
N SER A 272 -24.57 -22.99 -10.82
CA SER A 272 -25.13 -23.13 -9.47
C SER A 272 -26.33 -22.22 -9.25
N VAL A 273 -26.28 -20.97 -9.74
CA VAL A 273 -27.44 -20.04 -9.69
C VAL A 273 -28.62 -20.59 -10.49
N ILE A 274 -28.39 -21.04 -11.72
CA ILE A 274 -29.46 -21.58 -12.58
C ILE A 274 -30.11 -22.81 -11.95
N PHE A 275 -29.31 -23.81 -11.56
CA PHE A 275 -29.85 -25.02 -10.93
C PHE A 275 -30.48 -24.75 -9.56
N GLY A 276 -29.91 -23.83 -8.78
CA GLY A 276 -30.48 -23.38 -7.53
C GLY A 276 -31.87 -22.77 -7.70
N SER A 277 -32.03 -21.85 -8.65
CA SER A 277 -33.32 -21.23 -8.95
C SER A 277 -34.35 -22.23 -9.47
N LEU A 278 -33.94 -23.15 -10.35
CA LEU A 278 -34.83 -24.23 -10.83
C LEU A 278 -35.27 -25.16 -9.69
N PHE A 279 -34.34 -25.53 -8.80
CA PHE A 279 -34.65 -26.35 -7.63
C PHE A 279 -35.69 -25.68 -6.72
N VAL A 280 -35.49 -24.40 -6.42
CA VAL A 280 -36.44 -23.62 -5.60
C VAL A 280 -37.81 -23.53 -6.28
N TYR A 281 -37.83 -23.26 -7.59
CA TYR A 281 -39.06 -23.14 -8.37
C TYR A 281 -39.87 -24.45 -8.38
N PHE A 282 -39.25 -25.58 -8.73
CA PHE A 282 -39.96 -26.85 -8.87
C PHE A 282 -40.40 -27.44 -7.52
N LEU A 283 -39.52 -27.43 -6.51
CA LEU A 283 -39.85 -27.98 -5.18
C LEU A 283 -40.59 -26.99 -4.29
N HIS A 284 -40.86 -25.77 -4.77
CA HIS A 284 -41.40 -24.68 -3.98
C HIS A 284 -40.66 -24.53 -2.64
N ALA A 285 -39.32 -24.62 -2.71
CA ALA A 285 -38.46 -24.74 -1.53
C ALA A 285 -38.49 -23.48 -0.63
N GLN A 286 -39.03 -22.37 -1.16
CA GLN A 286 -39.36 -21.16 -0.39
C GLN A 286 -40.30 -21.44 0.79
N PHE A 287 -41.26 -22.36 0.65
CA PHE A 287 -42.17 -22.74 1.74
C PHE A 287 -41.52 -23.72 2.74
N HIS A 288 -40.46 -24.38 2.31
CA HIS A 288 -39.62 -25.25 3.14
C HIS A 288 -38.47 -24.48 3.82
N GLY A 289 -38.54 -23.15 3.78
CA GLY A 289 -37.67 -22.30 4.57
C GLY A 289 -36.35 -21.89 3.93
N ILE A 290 -36.15 -22.17 2.63
CA ILE A 290 -35.01 -21.65 1.88
C ILE A 290 -35.27 -20.17 1.57
N GLN A 291 -34.33 -19.30 1.98
CA GLN A 291 -34.43 -17.87 1.72
C GLN A 291 -34.13 -17.55 0.25
N ILE A 292 -34.99 -16.70 -0.35
CA ILE A 292 -34.92 -16.28 -1.75
C ILE A 292 -34.77 -14.76 -1.86
N ILE A 293 -34.42 -14.26 -3.04
CA ILE A 293 -34.27 -12.81 -3.30
C ILE A 293 -35.62 -12.07 -3.23
N GLY A 294 -36.67 -12.63 -3.85
CA GLY A 294 -38.01 -12.01 -3.87
C GLY A 294 -38.22 -10.97 -4.99
N GLU A 295 -39.28 -10.15 -4.85
CA GLU A 295 -39.69 -9.19 -5.88
C GLU A 295 -38.71 -8.02 -6.02
N LEU A 296 -38.34 -7.69 -7.25
CA LEU A 296 -37.54 -6.51 -7.57
C LEU A 296 -38.35 -5.55 -8.44
N LYS A 297 -38.24 -4.25 -8.17
CA LYS A 297 -38.87 -3.23 -9.01
C LYS A 297 -38.20 -3.20 -10.39
N LYS A 298 -39.03 -3.17 -11.43
CA LYS A 298 -38.56 -3.04 -12.83
C LYS A 298 -38.13 -1.60 -13.11
N GLY A 299 -37.10 -1.44 -13.93
CA GLY A 299 -36.65 -0.14 -14.42
C GLY A 299 -35.14 0.07 -14.35
N ILE A 300 -34.65 1.00 -15.16
CA ILE A 300 -33.25 1.46 -15.14
C ILE A 300 -33.15 2.79 -14.40
N ASN A 301 -31.92 3.14 -14.03
CA ASN A 301 -31.56 4.35 -13.30
C ASN A 301 -32.22 5.62 -13.89
N PRO A 302 -33.11 6.30 -13.14
CA PRO A 302 -33.58 7.62 -13.54
C PRO A 302 -32.46 8.66 -13.34
N PRO A 303 -32.42 9.74 -14.15
CA PRO A 303 -31.49 10.84 -13.92
C PRO A 303 -31.79 11.52 -12.58
N SER A 304 -30.75 11.81 -11.79
CA SER A 304 -30.86 12.40 -10.45
C SER A 304 -30.04 13.68 -10.27
N ILE A 305 -29.55 14.27 -11.36
CA ILE A 305 -28.72 15.49 -11.28
C ILE A 305 -29.46 16.66 -10.60
N THR A 306 -30.78 16.76 -10.81
CA THR A 306 -31.66 17.76 -10.19
C THR A 306 -32.01 17.44 -8.74
N HIS A 307 -31.67 16.23 -8.26
CA HIS A 307 -31.95 15.77 -6.90
C HIS A 307 -30.80 16.06 -5.93
N LEU A 308 -29.68 16.63 -6.41
CA LEU A 308 -28.57 17.03 -5.54
C LEU A 308 -28.96 18.27 -4.73
N VAL A 309 -28.66 18.25 -3.43
CA VAL A 309 -29.09 19.28 -2.48
C VAL A 309 -27.87 20.09 -2.03
N PHE A 310 -27.76 21.30 -2.57
CA PHE A 310 -26.70 22.26 -2.23
C PHE A 310 -27.19 23.41 -1.33
N THR A 311 -28.34 23.24 -0.68
CA THR A 311 -28.96 24.28 0.16
C THR A 311 -28.63 24.07 1.65
N SER A 312 -28.30 25.15 2.35
CA SER A 312 -28.16 25.16 3.83
C SER A 312 -29.47 24.73 4.50
N PRO A 313 -29.49 23.90 5.56
CA PRO A 313 -28.36 23.52 6.43
C PRO A 313 -27.65 22.21 6.06
N TYR A 314 -28.14 21.45 5.09
CA TYR A 314 -27.74 20.05 4.91
C TYR A 314 -26.46 19.82 4.09
N VAL A 315 -25.92 20.86 3.42
CA VAL A 315 -24.69 20.74 2.63
C VAL A 315 -23.52 20.29 3.47
N THR A 316 -23.35 20.87 4.67
CA THR A 316 -22.24 20.53 5.57
C THR A 316 -22.31 19.07 6.00
N LEU A 317 -23.52 18.56 6.25
CA LEU A 317 -23.75 17.15 6.58
C LEU A 317 -23.38 16.24 5.40
N ALA A 318 -23.86 16.56 4.19
CA ALA A 318 -23.58 15.78 2.99
C ALA A 318 -22.08 15.80 2.64
N LEU A 319 -21.42 16.96 2.74
CA LEU A 319 -19.99 17.12 2.54
C LEU A 319 -19.18 16.29 3.53
N LYS A 320 -19.48 16.42 4.84
CA LYS A 320 -18.80 15.65 5.89
C LYS A 320 -18.98 14.15 5.69
N THR A 321 -20.21 13.72 5.38
CA THR A 321 -20.51 12.32 5.10
C THR A 321 -19.77 11.82 3.86
N GLY A 322 -19.80 12.59 2.77
CA GLY A 322 -19.13 12.27 1.52
C GLY A 322 -17.61 12.15 1.65
N ILE A 323 -16.96 13.07 2.38
CA ILE A 323 -15.51 13.00 2.62
C ILE A 323 -15.15 11.74 3.42
N ILE A 324 -15.81 11.50 4.56
CA ILE A 324 -15.46 10.37 5.43
C ILE A 324 -15.74 9.03 4.74
N THR A 325 -16.93 8.87 4.16
CA THR A 325 -17.28 7.64 3.44
C THR A 325 -16.47 7.47 2.15
N GLY A 326 -16.09 8.57 1.49
CA GLY A 326 -15.26 8.58 0.30
C GLY A 326 -13.82 8.16 0.55
N VAL A 327 -13.17 8.62 1.63
CA VAL A 327 -11.83 8.16 2.04
C VAL A 327 -11.87 6.67 2.34
N LEU A 328 -12.89 6.23 3.07
CA LEU A 328 -13.08 4.84 3.43
C LEU A 328 -13.23 3.94 2.18
N ALA A 329 -14.16 4.29 1.29
CA ALA A 329 -14.40 3.55 0.06
C ALA A 329 -13.18 3.55 -0.88
N LEU A 330 -12.42 4.64 -0.89
CA LEU A 330 -11.17 4.75 -1.65
C LEU A 330 -10.10 3.80 -1.11
N ALA A 331 -9.87 3.82 0.21
CA ALA A 331 -8.89 2.97 0.87
C ALA A 331 -9.19 1.48 0.65
N GLU A 332 -10.46 1.07 0.80
CA GLU A 332 -10.89 -0.31 0.53
C GLU A 332 -10.69 -0.67 -0.95
N GLY A 333 -11.23 0.12 -1.88
CA GLY A 333 -11.13 -0.18 -3.31
C GLY A 333 -9.70 -0.32 -3.81
N ILE A 334 -8.82 0.54 -3.30
CA ILE A 334 -7.38 0.49 -3.60
C ILE A 334 -6.73 -0.76 -3.00
N ALA A 335 -7.01 -1.07 -1.74
CA ALA A 335 -6.47 -2.26 -1.09
C ALA A 335 -6.90 -3.55 -1.82
N VAL A 336 -8.18 -3.64 -2.20
CA VAL A 336 -8.73 -4.76 -2.99
C VAL A 336 -8.07 -4.81 -4.37
N GLY A 337 -8.00 -3.69 -5.08
CA GLY A 337 -7.34 -3.64 -6.39
C GLY A 337 -5.91 -4.14 -6.33
N ARG A 338 -5.10 -3.60 -5.41
CA ARG A 338 -3.68 -3.99 -5.22
C ARG A 338 -3.54 -5.47 -4.85
N SER A 339 -4.43 -5.98 -4.00
CA SER A 339 -4.48 -7.38 -3.61
C SER A 339 -4.56 -8.32 -4.82
N PHE A 340 -5.50 -8.08 -5.74
CA PHE A 340 -5.65 -8.92 -6.93
C PHE A 340 -4.57 -8.66 -7.99
N ALA A 341 -4.07 -7.42 -8.09
CA ALA A 341 -2.97 -7.09 -8.99
C ALA A 341 -1.68 -7.82 -8.64
N MET A 342 -1.41 -7.95 -7.34
CA MET A 342 -0.29 -8.73 -6.81
C MET A 342 -0.39 -10.21 -7.19
N TYR A 343 -1.57 -10.83 -7.05
CA TYR A 343 -1.79 -12.22 -7.46
C TYR A 343 -1.55 -12.46 -8.96
N LYS A 344 -1.85 -11.48 -9.82
CA LYS A 344 -1.61 -11.56 -11.28
C LYS A 344 -0.31 -10.93 -11.75
N ASN A 345 0.55 -10.46 -10.84
CA ASN A 345 1.82 -9.81 -11.13
C ASN A 345 1.69 -8.64 -12.12
N TYR A 346 0.72 -7.74 -11.89
CA TYR A 346 0.65 -6.46 -12.60
C TYR A 346 0.59 -5.29 -11.62
N ASN A 347 0.90 -4.09 -12.13
CA ASN A 347 0.90 -2.87 -11.33
C ASN A 347 -0.34 -2.04 -11.59
N ILE A 348 -0.87 -1.45 -10.51
CA ILE A 348 -1.99 -0.51 -10.52
C ILE A 348 -1.42 0.89 -10.34
N ASP A 349 -1.93 1.84 -11.13
CA ASP A 349 -1.58 3.26 -10.99
C ASP A 349 -2.51 3.92 -9.98
N GLY A 350 -1.97 4.28 -8.81
CA GLY A 350 -2.75 4.86 -7.72
C GLY A 350 -3.47 6.16 -8.08
N ASN A 351 -2.88 6.99 -8.95
CA ASN A 351 -3.50 8.26 -9.37
C ASN A 351 -4.70 7.99 -10.27
N LYS A 352 -4.57 7.05 -11.22
CA LYS A 352 -5.65 6.66 -12.11
C LYS A 352 -6.79 6.00 -11.35
N GLU A 353 -6.50 5.15 -10.36
CA GLU A 353 -7.53 4.57 -9.50
C GLU A 353 -8.30 5.65 -8.73
N MET A 354 -7.61 6.62 -8.11
CA MET A 354 -8.26 7.72 -7.40
C MET A 354 -9.21 8.52 -8.30
N ILE A 355 -8.77 8.85 -9.53
CA ILE A 355 -9.61 9.53 -10.51
C ILE A 355 -10.77 8.62 -10.95
N ALA A 356 -10.55 7.33 -11.20
CA ALA A 356 -11.59 6.40 -11.63
C ALA A 356 -12.70 6.24 -10.57
N PHE A 357 -12.33 6.04 -9.31
CA PHE A 357 -13.27 6.01 -8.17
C PHE A 357 -14.02 7.34 -8.05
N GLY A 358 -13.32 8.45 -8.21
CA GLY A 358 -13.93 9.77 -8.13
C GLY A 358 -14.96 10.02 -9.22
N MET A 359 -14.59 9.79 -10.47
CA MET A 359 -15.45 10.01 -11.63
C MET A 359 -16.65 9.06 -11.64
N MET A 360 -16.47 7.78 -11.29
CA MET A 360 -17.60 6.84 -11.25
C MET A 360 -18.63 7.21 -10.18
N ASN A 361 -18.21 7.79 -9.05
CA ASN A 361 -19.10 8.28 -8.01
C ASN A 361 -19.76 9.61 -8.37
N ILE A 362 -19.07 10.53 -9.06
CA ILE A 362 -19.67 11.75 -9.62
C ILE A 362 -20.77 11.39 -10.61
N PHE A 363 -20.47 10.58 -11.63
CA PHE A 363 -21.47 10.15 -12.62
C PHE A 363 -22.56 9.26 -12.01
N GLY A 364 -22.21 8.45 -11.01
CA GLY A 364 -23.17 7.68 -10.22
C GLY A 364 -24.20 8.58 -9.53
N SER A 365 -23.75 9.67 -8.89
CA SER A 365 -24.65 10.63 -8.20
C SER A 365 -25.64 11.33 -9.15
N PHE A 366 -25.32 11.43 -10.44
CA PHE A 366 -26.20 11.98 -11.48
C PHE A 366 -27.21 10.96 -12.03
N SER A 367 -27.04 9.68 -11.71
CA SER A 367 -27.78 8.55 -12.27
C SER A 367 -28.37 7.64 -11.19
N SER A 368 -28.87 8.24 -10.10
CA SER A 368 -29.51 7.56 -8.97
C SER A 368 -28.69 6.44 -8.34
N CYS A 369 -27.35 6.58 -8.33
CA CYS A 369 -26.46 5.69 -7.61
C CYS A 369 -25.98 6.36 -6.33
N TYR A 370 -25.74 5.57 -5.30
CA TYR A 370 -25.00 6.00 -4.12
C TYR A 370 -23.60 5.38 -4.11
N LEU A 371 -22.77 5.82 -3.17
CA LEU A 371 -21.35 5.53 -3.06
C LEU A 371 -20.97 4.09 -3.42
N THR A 372 -20.08 3.98 -4.42
CA THR A 372 -19.54 2.73 -4.94
C THR A 372 -18.02 2.69 -4.89
N THR A 373 -17.48 1.49 -4.84
CA THR A 373 -16.03 1.19 -4.92
C THR A 373 -15.86 -0.21 -5.52
N GLY A 374 -14.79 -0.93 -5.23
CA GLY A 374 -14.61 -2.34 -5.59
C GLY A 374 -14.69 -3.27 -4.38
N PRO A 375 -15.86 -3.89 -4.09
CA PRO A 375 -16.00 -4.81 -2.98
C PRO A 375 -15.10 -6.04 -3.14
N PHE A 376 -14.52 -6.50 -2.03
CA PHE A 376 -13.63 -7.67 -2.02
C PHE A 376 -14.32 -8.94 -2.55
N SER A 377 -15.57 -9.19 -2.14
CA SER A 377 -16.32 -10.39 -2.56
C SER A 377 -16.60 -10.47 -4.06
N ARG A 378 -17.00 -9.36 -4.68
CA ARG A 378 -17.23 -9.30 -6.14
C ARG A 378 -15.93 -9.48 -6.90
N SER A 379 -14.88 -8.80 -6.46
CA SER A 379 -13.56 -8.85 -7.12
C SER A 379 -12.94 -10.25 -7.02
N ALA A 380 -13.11 -10.94 -5.89
CA ALA A 380 -12.69 -12.34 -5.73
C ALA A 380 -13.41 -13.29 -6.68
N VAL A 381 -14.72 -13.11 -6.88
CA VAL A 381 -15.48 -13.92 -7.83
C VAL A 381 -15.07 -13.60 -9.27
N ASN A 382 -14.86 -12.32 -9.60
CA ASN A 382 -14.34 -11.87 -10.91
C ASN A 382 -12.97 -12.50 -11.21
N TYR A 383 -12.07 -12.50 -10.23
CA TYR A 383 -10.76 -13.11 -10.31
C TYR A 383 -10.85 -14.62 -10.55
N ASN A 384 -11.62 -15.35 -9.73
CA ASN A 384 -11.78 -16.81 -9.85
C ASN A 384 -12.49 -17.23 -11.16
N ALA A 385 -13.43 -16.41 -11.67
CA ALA A 385 -14.07 -16.64 -12.95
C ALA A 385 -13.13 -16.41 -14.16
N GLY A 386 -11.95 -15.81 -13.92
CA GLY A 386 -10.88 -15.73 -14.91
C GLY A 386 -10.91 -14.46 -15.75
N CYS A 387 -11.41 -13.35 -15.22
CA CYS A 387 -11.39 -12.07 -15.93
C CYS A 387 -9.98 -11.70 -16.42
N LYS A 388 -9.93 -11.01 -17.55
CA LYS A 388 -8.71 -10.58 -18.22
C LYS A 388 -8.63 -9.08 -18.30
N THR A 389 -9.76 -8.39 -18.38
CA THR A 389 -9.83 -6.94 -18.48
C THR A 389 -11.01 -6.36 -17.70
N ALA A 390 -11.05 -5.03 -17.58
CA ALA A 390 -12.17 -4.32 -16.99
C ALA A 390 -13.49 -4.44 -17.79
N VAL A 391 -13.49 -5.09 -18.98
CA VAL A 391 -14.71 -5.42 -19.73
C VAL A 391 -15.67 -6.27 -18.91
N SER A 392 -15.19 -7.06 -17.93
CA SER A 392 -16.09 -7.81 -17.04
C SER A 392 -17.05 -6.89 -16.26
N ASN A 393 -16.64 -5.65 -15.92
CA ASN A 393 -17.54 -4.64 -15.35
C ASN A 393 -18.60 -4.15 -16.34
N VAL A 394 -18.23 -3.98 -17.62
CA VAL A 394 -19.18 -3.60 -18.68
C VAL A 394 -20.21 -4.70 -18.90
N VAL A 395 -19.76 -5.96 -19.01
CA VAL A 395 -20.65 -7.10 -19.14
C VAL A 395 -21.56 -7.22 -17.93
N MET A 396 -21.03 -7.08 -16.72
CA MET A 396 -21.82 -7.10 -15.49
C MET A 396 -22.89 -5.99 -15.53
N ALA A 397 -22.52 -4.76 -15.87
CA ALA A 397 -23.46 -3.64 -15.96
C ALA A 397 -24.59 -3.92 -16.98
N VAL A 398 -24.24 -4.42 -18.17
CA VAL A 398 -25.22 -4.80 -19.20
C VAL A 398 -26.12 -5.94 -18.72
N ALA A 399 -25.56 -6.96 -18.07
CA ALA A 399 -26.32 -8.09 -17.55
C ALA A 399 -27.30 -7.66 -16.44
N VAL A 400 -26.89 -6.75 -15.55
CA VAL A 400 -27.77 -6.16 -14.52
C VAL A 400 -28.88 -5.34 -15.19
N ALA A 401 -28.56 -4.52 -16.20
CA ALA A 401 -29.56 -3.73 -16.92
C ALA A 401 -30.61 -4.61 -17.62
N VAL A 402 -30.18 -5.66 -18.32
CA VAL A 402 -31.07 -6.65 -18.95
C VAL A 402 -31.93 -7.34 -17.88
N THR A 403 -31.37 -7.63 -16.71
CA THR A 403 -32.11 -8.25 -15.61
C THR A 403 -33.19 -7.34 -15.04
N LEU A 404 -32.88 -6.06 -14.85
CA LEU A 404 -33.83 -5.06 -14.35
C LEU A 404 -34.98 -4.77 -15.33
N LEU A 405 -34.74 -4.94 -16.63
CA LEU A 405 -35.74 -4.69 -17.67
C LEU A 405 -36.59 -5.92 -17.99
N PHE A 406 -35.98 -7.10 -18.08
CA PHE A 406 -36.62 -8.29 -18.67
C PHE A 406 -36.60 -9.52 -17.76
N LEU A 407 -35.50 -9.79 -17.06
CA LEU A 407 -35.27 -11.07 -16.35
C LEU A 407 -35.59 -11.02 -14.86
N THR A 408 -36.18 -9.94 -14.38
CA THR A 408 -36.54 -9.72 -12.97
C THR A 408 -37.34 -10.88 -12.36
N PRO A 409 -38.33 -11.47 -13.06
CA PRO A 409 -39.07 -12.63 -12.55
C PRO A 409 -38.21 -13.89 -12.38
N LEU A 410 -37.16 -14.07 -13.19
CA LEU A 410 -36.30 -15.26 -13.11
C LEU A 410 -35.42 -15.25 -11.87
N PHE A 411 -34.99 -14.07 -11.42
CA PHE A 411 -34.15 -13.94 -10.23
C PHE A 411 -34.92 -14.06 -8.92
N PHE A 412 -36.26 -13.95 -8.95
CA PHE A 412 -37.14 -14.09 -7.79
C PHE A 412 -36.85 -15.37 -6.99
N TYR A 413 -36.70 -16.49 -7.69
CA TYR A 413 -36.48 -17.82 -7.10
C TYR A 413 -35.02 -18.12 -6.74
N THR A 414 -34.11 -17.16 -6.89
CA THR A 414 -32.69 -17.41 -6.60
C THR A 414 -32.47 -17.62 -5.10
N PRO A 415 -31.95 -18.79 -4.67
CA PRO A 415 -31.71 -19.06 -3.27
C PRO A 415 -30.44 -18.33 -2.76
N LEU A 416 -30.56 -17.68 -1.61
CA LEU A 416 -29.43 -16.99 -0.95
C LEU A 416 -28.30 -17.96 -0.57
N VAL A 417 -28.63 -19.21 -0.25
CA VAL A 417 -27.64 -20.23 0.13
C VAL A 417 -26.67 -20.59 -0.99
N VAL A 418 -27.11 -20.56 -2.25
CA VAL A 418 -26.24 -20.78 -3.41
C VAL A 418 -25.22 -19.66 -3.53
N LEU A 419 -25.66 -18.42 -3.33
CA LEU A 419 -24.79 -17.24 -3.39
C LEU A 419 -23.74 -17.28 -2.27
N SER A 420 -24.13 -17.65 -1.05
CA SER A 420 -23.20 -17.87 0.06
C SER A 420 -22.16 -18.94 -0.26
N SER A 421 -22.56 -20.03 -0.91
CA SER A 421 -21.66 -21.12 -1.33
C SER A 421 -20.64 -20.64 -2.38
N ILE A 422 -21.09 -19.84 -3.36
CA ILE A 422 -20.22 -19.22 -4.38
C ILE A 422 -19.18 -18.31 -3.74
N ILE A 423 -19.59 -17.44 -2.83
CA ILE A 423 -18.68 -16.51 -2.15
C ILE A 423 -17.65 -17.28 -1.30
N ILE A 424 -18.07 -18.28 -0.52
CA ILE A 424 -17.14 -19.09 0.30
C ILE A 424 -16.12 -19.80 -0.58
N ALA A 425 -16.56 -20.45 -1.67
CA ALA A 425 -15.67 -21.13 -2.59
C ALA A 425 -14.65 -20.18 -3.26
N ALA A 426 -15.06 -18.93 -3.53
CA ALA A 426 -14.18 -17.89 -4.07
C ALA A 426 -13.13 -17.43 -3.04
N MET A 427 -13.54 -17.19 -1.79
CA MET A 427 -12.69 -16.70 -0.70
C MET A 427 -11.62 -17.69 -0.27
N LEU A 428 -11.96 -18.99 -0.16
CA LEU A 428 -11.02 -20.02 0.30
C LEU A 428 -9.76 -20.13 -0.57
N GLY A 429 -9.83 -19.73 -1.84
CA GLY A 429 -8.67 -19.73 -2.74
C GLY A 429 -7.73 -18.53 -2.60
N LEU A 430 -8.03 -17.56 -1.75
CA LEU A 430 -7.25 -16.33 -1.58
C LEU A 430 -6.36 -16.33 -0.34
N VAL A 431 -6.47 -17.36 0.51
CA VAL A 431 -5.65 -17.52 1.71
C VAL A 431 -4.32 -18.17 1.31
N ASP A 432 -3.26 -17.37 1.22
CA ASP A 432 -1.92 -17.85 0.90
C ASP A 432 -1.09 -18.08 2.18
N TYR A 433 -1.23 -19.28 2.73
CA TYR A 433 -0.49 -19.69 3.93
C TYR A 433 1.00 -19.92 3.64
N GLU A 434 1.37 -20.24 2.40
CA GLU A 434 2.77 -20.45 1.99
C GLU A 434 3.54 -19.14 2.00
N ALA A 435 2.94 -18.07 1.48
CA ALA A 435 3.51 -16.73 1.55
C ALA A 435 3.69 -16.25 3.00
N ALA A 436 2.71 -16.49 3.88
CA ALA A 436 2.84 -16.14 5.30
C ALA A 436 3.99 -16.90 5.99
N MET A 437 4.16 -18.20 5.73
CA MET A 437 5.29 -18.98 6.23
C MET A 437 6.63 -18.50 5.67
N HIS A 438 6.65 -18.06 4.41
CA HIS A 438 7.83 -17.49 3.78
C HIS A 438 8.24 -16.17 4.43
N LEU A 439 7.27 -15.28 4.74
CA LEU A 439 7.54 -14.04 5.48
C LEU A 439 8.17 -14.32 6.85
N TRP A 440 7.65 -15.30 7.60
CA TRP A 440 8.22 -15.68 8.90
C TRP A 440 9.69 -16.12 8.81
N LYS A 441 10.06 -16.82 7.73
CA LYS A 441 11.44 -17.29 7.50
C LYS A 441 12.38 -16.16 7.07
N LEU A 442 11.87 -15.15 6.36
CA LEU A 442 12.67 -14.04 5.84
C LEU A 442 12.79 -12.88 6.83
N ASP A 443 11.67 -12.30 7.25
CA ASP A 443 11.63 -11.13 8.12
C ASP A 443 10.43 -11.21 9.09
N LYS A 444 10.77 -11.37 10.38
CA LYS A 444 9.80 -11.47 11.47
C LYS A 444 8.95 -10.20 11.61
N PHE A 445 9.48 -9.03 11.28
CA PHE A 445 8.70 -7.78 11.31
C PHE A 445 7.65 -7.74 10.21
N ASP A 446 7.98 -8.21 9.00
CA ASP A 446 7.01 -8.30 7.92
C ASP A 446 5.93 -9.34 8.25
N PHE A 447 6.31 -10.47 8.86
CA PHE A 447 5.31 -11.40 9.40
C PHE A 447 4.42 -10.74 10.46
N PHE A 448 4.96 -9.89 11.34
CA PHE A 448 4.16 -9.16 12.33
C PHE A 448 3.19 -8.16 11.68
N VAL A 449 3.62 -7.47 10.61
CA VAL A 449 2.72 -6.62 9.79
C VAL A 449 1.60 -7.47 9.19
N CYS A 450 1.92 -8.61 8.59
CA CYS A 450 0.95 -9.56 8.05
C CYS A 450 -0.03 -10.05 9.13
N LEU A 451 0.48 -10.48 10.28
CA LEU A 451 -0.33 -10.96 11.40
C LEU A 451 -1.24 -9.85 11.95
N SER A 452 -0.74 -8.62 12.05
CA SER A 452 -1.52 -7.47 12.49
C SER A 452 -2.66 -7.14 11.52
N ALA A 453 -2.42 -7.21 10.20
CA ALA A 453 -3.46 -7.05 9.20
C ALA A 453 -4.53 -8.14 9.39
N PHE A 454 -4.11 -9.40 9.48
CA PHE A 454 -5.01 -10.54 9.68
C PHE A 454 -5.87 -10.39 10.94
N LEU A 455 -5.24 -10.19 12.10
CA LEU A 455 -5.93 -10.07 13.38
C LEU A 455 -6.83 -8.82 13.44
N GLY A 456 -6.37 -7.70 12.90
CA GLY A 456 -7.15 -6.47 12.86
C GLY A 456 -8.40 -6.59 12.00
N VAL A 457 -8.34 -7.32 10.87
CA VAL A 457 -9.53 -7.61 10.06
C VAL A 457 -10.47 -8.59 10.76
N VAL A 458 -9.93 -9.68 11.33
CA VAL A 458 -10.70 -10.77 11.95
C VAL A 458 -11.41 -10.32 13.24
N PHE A 459 -10.71 -9.62 14.13
CA PHE A 459 -11.26 -9.22 15.44
C PHE A 459 -11.84 -7.80 15.45
N GLY A 460 -11.60 -7.02 14.40
CA GLY A 460 -12.16 -5.69 14.23
C GLY A 460 -12.96 -5.61 12.94
N THR A 461 -12.44 -4.84 11.99
CA THR A 461 -13.03 -4.66 10.67
C THR A 461 -11.92 -4.61 9.62
N ILE A 462 -12.30 -4.70 8.34
CA ILE A 462 -11.40 -4.61 7.20
C ILE A 462 -10.51 -3.34 7.31
N GLU A 463 -11.08 -2.23 7.74
CA GLU A 463 -10.43 -0.94 7.94
C GLU A 463 -9.42 -0.96 9.09
N ILE A 464 -9.79 -1.55 10.22
CA ILE A 464 -8.93 -1.61 11.40
C ILE A 464 -7.67 -2.43 11.08
N GLY A 465 -7.81 -3.55 10.35
CA GLY A 465 -6.66 -4.31 9.87
C GLY A 465 -5.76 -3.52 8.92
N LEU A 466 -6.34 -2.71 8.03
CA LEU A 466 -5.58 -1.83 7.16
C LEU A 466 -4.81 -0.76 7.95
N ILE A 467 -5.48 -0.05 8.87
CA ILE A 467 -4.87 1.00 9.69
C ILE A 467 -3.74 0.42 10.56
N LEU A 468 -3.96 -0.73 11.18
CA LEU A 468 -2.98 -1.35 12.07
C LEU A 468 -1.71 -1.78 11.30
N SER A 469 -1.87 -2.41 10.15
CA SER A 469 -0.75 -2.88 9.33
C SER A 469 0.04 -1.74 8.69
N VAL A 470 -0.64 -0.71 8.19
CA VAL A 470 0.00 0.51 7.70
C VAL A 470 0.70 1.24 8.85
N GLY A 471 0.04 1.36 10.01
CA GLY A 471 0.60 2.01 11.19
C GLY A 471 1.89 1.34 11.68
N ILE A 472 1.93 0.01 11.75
CA ILE A 472 3.13 -0.75 12.12
C ILE A 472 4.23 -0.60 11.05
N SER A 473 3.87 -0.61 9.77
CA SER A 473 4.83 -0.40 8.67
C SER A 473 5.47 0.99 8.73
N VAL A 474 4.66 2.03 8.98
CA VAL A 474 5.14 3.41 9.18
C VAL A 474 5.97 3.52 10.45
N LEU A 475 5.56 2.89 11.55
CA LEU A 475 6.35 2.87 12.79
C LEU A 475 7.72 2.22 12.58
N ARG A 476 7.77 1.09 11.86
CA ARG A 476 9.03 0.44 11.47
C ARG A 476 9.94 1.39 10.67
N LEU A 477 9.37 2.11 9.71
CA LEU A 477 10.09 3.11 8.93
C LEU A 477 10.61 4.26 9.82
N LEU A 478 9.79 4.76 10.73
CA LEU A 478 10.20 5.80 11.68
C LEU A 478 11.30 5.33 12.63
N LEU A 479 11.27 4.07 13.09
CA LEU A 479 12.33 3.48 13.92
C LEU A 479 13.63 3.33 13.13
N PHE A 480 13.56 2.90 11.87
CA PHE A 480 14.72 2.79 10.99
C PHE A 480 15.38 4.15 10.75
N VAL A 481 14.59 5.19 10.47
CA VAL A 481 15.09 6.56 10.29
C VAL A 481 15.57 7.17 11.62
N GLY A 482 14.88 6.89 12.74
CA GLY A 482 15.20 7.44 14.06
C GLY A 482 16.42 6.80 14.73
N ARG A 483 16.76 5.56 14.36
CA ARG A 483 17.90 4.79 14.90
C ARG A 483 18.75 4.19 13.77
N PRO A 484 19.39 5.04 12.93
CA PRO A 484 20.28 4.55 11.88
C PRO A 484 21.45 3.78 12.49
N LYS A 485 21.95 2.77 11.77
CA LYS A 485 23.09 1.98 12.24
C LYS A 485 24.38 2.78 12.05
N ILE A 486 25.30 2.59 13.00
CA ILE A 486 26.68 3.10 12.90
C ILE A 486 27.60 1.89 12.96
N TYR A 487 28.46 1.75 11.96
CA TYR A 487 29.42 0.65 11.88
C TYR A 487 30.84 1.15 12.13
N LEU A 488 31.60 0.38 12.92
CA LEU A 488 33.04 0.59 13.06
C LEU A 488 33.75 -0.07 11.87
N MET A 489 34.54 0.71 11.15
CA MET A 489 35.21 0.28 9.93
C MET A 489 36.67 -0.07 10.20
N GLY A 490 37.13 -1.20 9.66
CA GLY A 490 38.53 -1.64 9.69
C GLY A 490 39.10 -1.77 8.28
N LYS A 491 40.43 -1.72 8.16
CA LYS A 491 41.16 -1.90 6.90
C LYS A 491 41.32 -3.39 6.60
N ILE A 492 40.98 -3.82 5.39
CA ILE A 492 41.32 -5.18 4.92
C ILE A 492 42.81 -5.20 4.55
N GLN A 493 43.55 -6.17 5.08
CA GLN A 493 44.99 -6.31 4.86
C GLN A 493 45.36 -6.26 3.37
N ASN A 494 46.45 -5.55 3.06
CA ASN A 494 46.97 -5.36 1.70
C ASN A 494 46.01 -4.72 0.68
N THR A 495 44.97 -4.02 1.15
CA THR A 495 44.03 -3.29 0.28
C THR A 495 43.72 -1.91 0.87
N GLU A 496 43.22 -0.99 0.03
CA GLU A 496 42.70 0.32 0.46
C GLU A 496 41.20 0.27 0.80
N ILE A 497 40.67 -0.92 1.11
CA ILE A 497 39.24 -1.13 1.34
C ILE A 497 38.96 -1.16 2.84
N TYR A 498 37.99 -0.35 3.26
CA TYR A 498 37.49 -0.29 4.62
C TYR A 498 36.11 -0.95 4.71
N ARG A 499 35.92 -1.85 5.68
CA ARG A 499 34.66 -2.59 5.88
C ARG A 499 34.31 -2.74 7.35
N ASN A 500 33.03 -2.99 7.62
CA ASN A 500 32.53 -3.28 8.95
C ASN A 500 33.25 -4.52 9.53
N ILE A 501 33.86 -4.36 10.70
CA ILE A 501 34.63 -5.40 11.39
C ILE A 501 33.73 -6.55 11.84
N GLU A 502 32.47 -6.26 12.20
CA GLU A 502 31.50 -7.31 12.59
C GLU A 502 31.17 -8.25 11.42
N GLN A 503 31.18 -7.73 10.19
CA GLN A 503 30.93 -8.52 8.99
C GLN A 503 32.20 -9.18 8.45
N TYR A 504 33.36 -8.53 8.60
CA TYR A 504 34.66 -9.00 8.12
C TYR A 504 35.67 -9.04 9.26
N PRO A 505 35.76 -10.16 10.00
CA PRO A 505 36.65 -10.29 11.15
C PRO A 505 38.14 -10.10 10.84
N GLN A 506 38.55 -10.29 9.58
CA GLN A 506 39.92 -10.02 9.12
C GLN A 506 40.26 -8.52 8.95
N ALA A 507 39.28 -7.63 9.06
CA ALA A 507 39.50 -6.19 8.98
C ALA A 507 40.07 -5.68 10.31
N THR A 508 41.20 -4.97 10.25
CA THR A 508 41.90 -4.47 11.45
C THR A 508 41.64 -2.99 11.66
N THR A 509 41.46 -2.59 12.91
CA THR A 509 41.45 -1.17 13.30
C THR A 509 42.84 -0.57 13.15
N LEU A 510 42.91 0.76 13.05
CA LEU A 510 44.15 1.51 12.96
C LEU A 510 44.41 2.21 14.29
N SER A 511 45.65 2.16 14.78
CA SER A 511 46.01 2.79 16.06
C SER A 511 45.90 4.31 15.94
N GLY A 512 45.29 4.95 16.95
CA GLY A 512 45.09 6.41 17.00
C GLY A 512 43.92 6.95 16.14
N LEU A 513 43.17 6.08 15.46
CA LEU A 513 42.11 6.43 14.50
C LEU A 513 40.83 5.62 14.74
N ILE A 514 39.67 6.27 14.72
CA ILE A 514 38.37 5.59 14.65
C ILE A 514 37.64 5.98 13.36
N ILE A 515 37.09 5.00 12.65
CA ILE A 515 36.36 5.21 11.40
C ILE A 515 34.92 4.74 11.60
N LEU A 516 33.98 5.67 11.58
CA LEU A 516 32.56 5.41 11.80
C LEU A 516 31.78 5.65 10.51
N HIS A 517 31.12 4.61 10.00
CA HIS A 517 30.20 4.70 8.88
C HIS A 517 28.77 4.91 9.37
N ILE A 518 28.12 6.00 8.94
CA ILE A 518 26.73 6.32 9.30
C ILE A 518 25.79 5.83 8.19
N ASP A 519 25.03 4.77 8.48
CA ASP A 519 24.13 4.12 7.53
C ASP A 519 22.71 4.73 7.59
N GLY A 520 22.58 5.97 7.12
CA GLY A 520 21.28 6.63 6.97
C GLY A 520 21.31 8.16 6.95
N PRO A 521 20.21 8.83 6.54
CA PRO A 521 20.11 10.28 6.55
C PRO A 521 20.13 10.83 7.98
N ILE A 522 20.62 12.06 8.16
CA ILE A 522 20.72 12.71 9.47
C ILE A 522 19.61 13.76 9.59
N TYR A 523 18.65 13.51 10.46
CA TYR A 523 17.50 14.38 10.69
C TYR A 523 17.31 14.71 12.18
N PHE A 524 16.41 15.64 12.48
CA PHE A 524 16.01 16.01 13.84
C PHE A 524 15.60 14.80 14.68
N ALA A 525 15.04 13.77 14.04
CA ALA A 525 14.57 12.56 14.69
C ALA A 525 15.72 11.68 15.23
N ASN A 526 16.92 11.76 14.64
CA ASN A 526 18.05 10.89 14.99
C ASN A 526 19.32 11.64 15.40
N SER A 527 19.36 12.98 15.31
CA SER A 527 20.55 13.78 15.59
C SER A 527 21.07 13.57 17.02
N SER A 528 20.22 13.69 18.04
CA SER A 528 20.62 13.44 19.43
C SER A 528 21.11 12.01 19.64
N TYR A 529 20.44 11.04 19.02
CA TYR A 529 20.85 9.64 19.10
C TYR A 529 22.23 9.40 18.47
N LEU A 530 22.48 9.96 17.29
CA LEU A 530 23.75 9.85 16.58
C LEU A 530 24.88 10.48 17.40
N ARG A 531 24.68 11.68 17.96
CA ARG A 531 25.65 12.33 18.85
C ARG A 531 26.04 11.43 20.01
N ASP A 532 25.05 10.93 20.74
CA ASP A 532 25.28 10.11 21.93
C ASP A 532 25.86 8.73 21.57
N ARG A 533 25.59 8.22 20.36
CA ARG A 533 26.16 6.96 19.87
C ARG A 533 27.61 7.14 19.41
N ILE A 534 27.93 8.23 18.72
CA ILE A 534 29.31 8.59 18.34
C ILE A 534 30.14 8.80 19.62
N GLY A 535 29.62 9.54 20.60
CA GLY A 535 30.26 9.73 21.91
C GLY A 535 30.60 8.41 22.59
N ARG A 536 29.65 7.46 22.67
CA ARG A 536 29.89 6.15 23.26
C ARG A 536 30.97 5.33 22.53
N TRP A 537 31.00 5.36 21.20
CA TRP A 537 32.06 4.69 20.44
C TRP A 537 33.45 5.25 20.77
N ILE A 538 33.54 6.56 20.97
CA ILE A 538 34.79 7.23 21.35
C ILE A 538 35.21 6.81 22.74
N ASP A 539 34.30 6.89 23.71
CA ASP A 539 34.58 6.51 25.09
C ASP A 539 35.02 5.03 25.20
N GLU A 540 34.37 4.13 24.44
CA GLU A 540 34.71 2.70 24.38
C GLU A 540 36.11 2.46 23.77
N GLU A 541 36.48 3.17 22.69
CA GLU A 541 37.82 3.04 22.07
C GLU A 541 38.92 3.68 22.93
N GLU A 542 38.69 4.84 23.54
CA GLU A 542 39.63 5.46 24.48
C GLU A 542 39.91 4.52 25.67
N GLU A 543 38.88 3.85 26.21
CA GLU A 543 39.06 2.88 27.30
C GLU A 543 39.85 1.64 26.85
N LYS A 544 39.64 1.15 25.62
CA LYS A 544 40.41 0.03 25.05
C LYS A 544 41.89 0.39 24.91
N LEU A 545 42.19 1.55 24.30
CA LEU A 545 43.56 2.03 24.11
C LEU A 545 44.28 2.24 25.44
N ARG A 546 43.57 2.73 26.46
CA ARG A 546 44.10 2.88 27.83
C ARG A 546 44.46 1.54 28.47
N LYS A 547 43.73 0.46 28.16
CA LYS A 547 44.01 -0.89 28.68
C LYS A 547 45.15 -1.59 27.93
N SER A 548 45.34 -1.30 26.64
CA SER A 548 46.38 -1.91 25.80
C SER A 548 47.73 -1.18 25.83
N GLU A 549 47.85 -0.07 26.60
CA GLU A 549 49.03 0.81 26.60
C GLU A 549 49.41 1.31 25.19
N GLU A 550 48.42 1.41 24.30
CA GLU A 550 48.60 1.90 22.93
C GLU A 550 48.50 3.44 22.85
N ASN A 551 48.87 4.00 21.70
CA ASN A 551 48.75 5.44 21.44
C ASN A 551 47.31 5.93 21.67
N SER A 552 47.20 7.14 22.23
CA SER A 552 45.91 7.80 22.42
C SER A 552 45.20 8.03 21.08
N LEU A 553 43.87 7.99 21.10
CA LEU A 553 43.03 8.38 19.97
C LEU A 553 43.34 9.84 19.60
N GLN A 554 43.44 10.15 18.30
CA GLN A 554 43.69 11.52 17.83
C GLN A 554 42.67 11.98 16.79
N TYR A 555 42.17 11.05 15.95
CA TYR A 555 41.32 11.39 14.82
C TYR A 555 40.06 10.54 14.76
N ILE A 556 38.96 11.17 14.36
CA ILE A 556 37.67 10.53 14.12
C ILE A 556 37.25 10.80 12.69
N ILE A 557 37.16 9.74 11.90
CA ILE A 557 36.73 9.80 10.51
C ILE A 557 35.26 9.37 10.45
N LEU A 558 34.39 10.29 10.04
CA LEU A 558 32.99 9.99 9.71
C LEU A 558 32.87 9.72 8.21
N ASP A 559 32.55 8.48 7.86
CA ASP A 559 32.17 8.11 6.50
C ASP A 559 30.68 8.42 6.29
N LEU A 560 30.43 9.44 5.46
CA LEU A 560 29.11 9.97 5.16
C LEU A 560 28.59 9.51 3.79
N SER A 561 29.18 8.46 3.21
CA SER A 561 28.81 7.93 1.90
C SER A 561 27.34 7.49 1.80
N ALA A 562 26.77 6.94 2.88
CA ALA A 562 25.35 6.54 2.95
C ALA A 562 24.42 7.69 3.41
N VAL A 563 24.97 8.85 3.78
CA VAL A 563 24.19 10.00 4.26
C VAL A 563 23.69 10.81 3.08
N GLY A 564 22.50 10.45 2.58
CA GLY A 564 21.89 11.14 1.45
C GLY A 564 21.47 12.59 1.73
N ASN A 565 21.15 12.94 2.98
CA ASN A 565 20.70 14.29 3.34
C ASN A 565 20.94 14.60 4.83
N ILE A 566 21.04 15.90 5.15
CA ILE A 566 21.12 16.43 6.52
C ILE A 566 20.14 17.58 6.71
N ASP A 567 19.47 17.69 7.85
CA ASP A 567 18.70 18.88 8.21
C ASP A 567 19.47 19.83 9.15
N THR A 568 18.81 20.92 9.56
CA THR A 568 19.42 21.92 10.45
C THR A 568 19.81 21.32 11.80
N SER A 569 18.99 20.44 12.36
CA SER A 569 19.27 19.76 13.62
C SER A 569 20.46 18.81 13.50
N GLY A 570 20.62 18.14 12.35
CA GLY A 570 21.79 17.33 12.03
C GLY A 570 23.07 18.15 11.93
N ILE A 571 23.03 19.34 11.32
CA ILE A 571 24.18 20.25 11.24
C ILE A 571 24.59 20.71 12.64
N SER A 572 23.64 21.15 13.47
CA SER A 572 23.91 21.52 14.86
C SER A 572 24.51 20.37 15.67
N MET A 573 24.09 19.13 15.39
CA MET A 573 24.71 17.95 16.00
C MET A 573 26.18 17.79 15.58
N LEU A 574 26.51 17.95 14.30
CA LEU A 574 27.91 17.89 13.84
C LEU A 574 28.78 18.99 14.48
N GLU A 575 28.22 20.19 14.64
CA GLU A 575 28.88 21.29 15.38
C GLU A 575 29.13 20.94 16.84
N GLU A 576 28.17 20.31 17.51
CA GLU A 576 28.30 19.86 18.88
C GLU A 576 29.35 18.76 19.01
N VAL A 577 29.31 17.75 18.12
CA VAL A 577 30.33 16.69 18.05
C VAL A 577 31.72 17.31 17.85
N ASN A 578 31.89 18.21 16.88
CA ASN A 578 33.19 18.86 16.63
C ASN A 578 33.69 19.64 17.86
N LYS A 579 32.81 20.32 18.61
CA LYS A 579 33.16 21.01 19.86
C LYS A 579 33.56 20.04 20.97
N ILE A 580 32.84 18.93 21.12
CA ILE A 580 33.16 17.88 22.10
C ILE A 580 34.53 17.29 21.80
N LEU A 581 34.81 17.00 20.53
CA LEU A 581 36.10 16.46 20.08
C LEU A 581 37.24 17.45 20.29
N GLY A 582 37.04 18.72 19.93
CA GLY A 582 38.05 19.76 20.16
C GLY A 582 38.39 19.99 21.63
N ARG A 583 37.47 19.71 22.58
CA ARG A 583 37.77 19.76 24.03
C ARG A 583 38.59 18.56 24.52
N ARG A 584 38.63 17.46 23.75
CA ARG A 584 39.40 16.25 24.04
C ARG A 584 40.67 16.15 23.19
N ASP A 585 41.06 17.24 22.52
CA ASP A 585 42.18 17.28 21.56
C ASP A 585 42.05 16.26 20.42
N LEU A 586 40.82 15.85 20.11
CA LEU A 586 40.49 14.98 18.97
C LEU A 586 40.07 15.81 17.77
N LYS A 587 40.51 15.39 16.58
CA LYS A 587 40.14 16.06 15.32
C LYS A 587 39.08 15.27 14.55
N LEU A 588 37.99 15.96 14.18
CA LEU A 588 36.96 15.43 13.31
C LEU A 588 37.41 15.50 11.84
N VAL A 589 37.14 14.43 11.09
CA VAL A 589 37.43 14.29 9.66
C VAL A 589 36.19 13.75 8.95
N ILE A 590 35.86 14.30 7.79
CA ILE A 590 34.70 13.90 6.99
C ILE A 590 35.19 13.20 5.72
N ALA A 591 34.64 12.01 5.45
CA ALA A 591 34.90 11.27 4.23
C ALA A 591 33.62 11.09 3.40
N ASN A 592 33.77 11.23 2.09
CA ASN A 592 32.75 10.95 1.07
C ASN A 592 31.38 11.65 1.28
N PRO A 593 31.32 12.98 1.54
CA PRO A 593 30.05 13.66 1.70
C PRO A 593 29.37 13.88 0.34
N GLY A 594 28.08 13.53 0.24
CA GLY A 594 27.29 13.74 -0.97
C GLY A 594 27.04 15.23 -1.30
N ALA A 595 26.59 15.50 -2.53
CA ALA A 595 26.41 16.87 -3.03
C ALA A 595 25.44 17.73 -2.20
N GLU A 596 24.26 17.19 -1.83
CA GLU A 596 23.28 17.95 -1.04
C GLU A 596 23.76 18.20 0.40
N LEU A 597 24.57 17.29 0.94
CA LEU A 597 25.25 17.45 2.22
C LEU A 597 26.29 18.57 2.13
N MET A 598 27.20 18.52 1.15
CA MET A 598 28.23 19.55 0.94
C MET A 598 27.64 20.96 0.78
N LYS A 599 26.54 21.08 0.02
CA LYS A 599 25.80 22.35 -0.14
C LYS A 599 25.32 22.91 1.20
N LYS A 600 24.80 22.05 2.09
CA LYS A 600 24.28 22.46 3.40
C LYS A 600 25.39 22.78 4.39
N LEU A 601 26.46 21.97 4.43
CA LEU A 601 27.65 22.22 5.25
C LEU A 601 28.36 23.52 4.85
N SER A 602 28.40 23.84 3.56
CA SER A 602 28.93 25.11 3.06
C SER A 602 28.07 26.29 3.50
N LYS A 603 26.74 26.19 3.35
CA LYS A 603 25.82 27.27 3.76
C LYS A 603 25.81 27.50 5.27
N SER A 604 26.02 26.46 6.08
CA SER A 604 26.13 26.60 7.54
C SER A 604 27.51 27.06 8.02
N LYS A 605 28.47 27.26 7.10
CA LYS A 605 29.88 27.55 7.41
C LYS A 605 30.59 26.46 8.21
N PHE A 606 30.02 25.26 8.31
CA PHE A 606 30.64 24.15 9.03
C PHE A 606 31.97 23.70 8.39
N ILE A 607 32.08 23.81 7.06
CA ILE A 607 33.31 23.53 6.31
C ILE A 607 34.46 24.44 6.78
N GLU A 608 34.18 25.71 7.09
CA GLU A 608 35.18 26.66 7.59
C GLU A 608 35.59 26.31 9.03
N THR A 609 34.63 25.86 9.85
CA THR A 609 34.87 25.45 11.25
C THR A 609 35.77 24.23 11.37
N ILE A 610 35.57 23.19 10.54
CA ILE A 610 36.39 21.97 10.58
C ILE A 610 37.75 22.16 9.87
N GLY A 611 37.75 22.96 8.80
CA GLY A 611 38.86 23.17 7.88
C GLY A 611 38.71 22.31 6.62
N LYS A 612 38.91 22.92 5.44
CA LYS A 612 38.76 22.23 4.13
C LYS A 612 39.69 21.02 3.98
N ASP A 613 40.83 21.04 4.66
CA ASP A 613 41.83 19.97 4.61
C ASP A 613 41.37 18.67 5.31
N TRP A 614 40.28 18.72 6.07
CA TRP A 614 39.71 17.59 6.81
C TRP A 614 38.45 17.02 6.16
N ILE A 615 38.22 17.33 4.88
CA ILE A 615 37.12 16.80 4.07
C ILE A 615 37.71 16.11 2.85
N HIS A 616 37.50 14.80 2.74
CA HIS A 616 38.12 13.95 1.72
C HIS A 616 37.08 13.21 0.87
N LEU A 617 37.44 12.85 -0.37
CA LEU A 617 36.56 12.09 -1.26
C LEU A 617 36.40 10.65 -0.79
N THR A 618 37.46 10.06 -0.24
CA THR A 618 37.45 8.66 0.21
C THR A 618 37.96 8.51 1.64
N VAL A 619 37.55 7.39 2.27
CA VAL A 619 38.06 7.02 3.60
C VAL A 619 39.57 6.75 3.55
N ALA A 620 40.08 6.15 2.48
CA ALA A 620 41.50 5.87 2.31
C ALA A 620 42.36 7.15 2.27
N GLU A 621 41.88 8.19 1.58
CA GLU A 621 42.53 9.52 1.57
C GLU A 621 42.50 10.16 2.95
N ALA A 622 41.36 10.10 3.64
CA ALA A 622 41.23 10.63 5.00
C ALA A 622 42.21 9.95 5.97
N VAL A 623 42.29 8.62 5.93
CA VAL A 623 43.24 7.85 6.74
C VAL A 623 44.67 8.21 6.39
N SER A 624 45.01 8.26 5.09
CA SER A 624 46.37 8.59 4.64
C SER A 624 46.80 10.00 5.09
N ALA A 625 45.87 10.96 5.09
CA ALA A 625 46.11 12.31 5.61
C ALA A 625 46.34 12.30 7.14
N CYS A 626 45.52 11.55 7.89
CA CYS A 626 45.70 11.41 9.33
C CYS A 626 47.00 10.67 9.69
N ASP A 627 47.33 9.57 9.01
CA ASP A 627 48.56 8.80 9.22
C ASP A 627 49.81 9.65 8.97
N HIS A 628 49.80 10.46 7.90
CA HIS A 628 50.88 11.39 7.63
C HIS A 628 51.05 12.39 8.78
N MET A 629 49.95 12.94 9.31
CA MET A 629 50.00 13.88 10.43
C MET A 629 50.48 13.22 11.73
N LEU A 630 50.02 12.00 12.01
CA LEU A 630 50.47 11.17 13.13
C LEU A 630 51.97 10.89 13.08
N GLN A 631 52.52 10.62 11.89
CA GLN A 631 53.95 10.40 11.69
C GLN A 631 54.77 11.68 11.86
N THR A 632 54.28 12.81 11.35
CA THR A 632 54.98 14.11 11.50
C THR A 632 54.92 14.71 12.91
N ALA A 633 53.98 14.25 13.76
CA ALA A 633 53.81 14.74 15.12
C ALA A 633 54.66 13.97 16.17
N LYS A 634 55.25 12.82 15.83
CA LYS A 634 56.22 12.14 16.70
C LYS A 634 57.56 12.89 16.64
N PRO A 635 58.14 13.35 17.76
CA PRO A 635 59.43 14.01 17.75
C PRO A 635 60.53 13.02 17.36
N ASP A 636 61.48 13.49 16.54
CA ASP A 636 62.69 12.76 16.13
C ASP A 636 63.38 12.14 17.35
N SER A 637 63.55 10.82 17.35
CA SER A 637 64.43 10.12 18.28
C SER A 637 65.87 10.63 18.11
N PRO A 638 66.65 10.88 19.19
CA PRO A 638 68.02 11.35 19.04
C PRO A 638 68.87 10.25 18.37
N GLU A 639 69.51 10.60 17.25
CA GLU A 639 70.58 9.81 16.66
C GLU A 639 71.70 9.64 17.71
N ILE A 640 71.83 8.43 18.27
CA ILE A 640 72.99 8.06 19.07
C ILE A 640 74.14 7.81 18.10
N PHE A 641 75.03 8.79 17.95
CA PHE A 641 76.38 8.59 17.47
C PHE A 641 77.12 7.62 18.41
N SER A 642 77.49 6.43 17.93
CA SER A 642 78.53 5.62 18.55
C SER A 642 79.37 4.93 17.48
N GLY A 643 80.66 5.28 17.46
CA GLY A 643 81.62 4.74 16.51
C GLY A 643 83.03 5.28 16.78
N VAL A 644 83.54 5.06 17.99
CA VAL A 644 84.98 5.12 18.27
C VAL A 644 85.54 3.70 18.13
N PRO A 645 86.58 3.45 17.32
CA PRO A 645 87.17 2.12 17.21
C PRO A 645 88.23 1.93 18.30
N GLU A 646 87.99 0.99 19.22
CA GLU A 646 89.04 0.44 20.07
C GLU A 646 89.77 -0.70 19.37
N PHE A 647 91.09 -0.56 19.32
CA PHE A 647 92.06 -1.56 18.93
C PHE A 647 91.95 -2.82 19.79
N ASN A 648 92.10 -4.00 19.18
CA ASN A 648 92.65 -5.16 19.88
C ASN A 648 93.71 -5.86 19.03
N ASN A 649 94.88 -5.98 19.66
CA ASN A 649 96.01 -6.82 19.30
C ASN A 649 95.74 -8.29 19.69
N VAL A 650 96.48 -9.16 19.01
CA VAL A 650 96.66 -10.63 19.17
C VAL A 650 95.70 -11.49 18.36
#